data_AF-A0A0S2S0W5-F1
#
_entry.id   AF-A0A0S2S0W5-F1
#
_cell.length_a   1.000
_cell.length_b   1.000
_cell.length_c   1.000
_cell.angle_alpha   90.00
_cell.angle_beta   90.00
_cell.angle_gamma   90.00
#
_symmetry.space_group_name_H-M   'P 1'
#
loop_
_entity.id
_entity.type
_entity.pdbx_description
1 polymer ?
#
loop_
_entity_poly.entity_id
_entity_poly.type
_entity_poly.pdbx_seq_one_letter_code
_entity_poly.pdbx_strand_id
1 'polypeptide(L)'
;MRILIGSPVHQKPEILVLFLQALERLEAPDVLPDYLFVDDNDNPASSQWLTDFADRLPGRVLPPLSGLQQYENRSNEHTHYWPPSLVWKVAGFKNRLIDYALQHHYDALFLVDSDLVLHSRTLCRLVETEKDIVSEIFWTRWQPDGALLPQVWVSDEYNLFHREEGEVLTAEERAHRELHFIHQLHVPGLYEVGGLGACTLIRRRALEAGIHFGKIPNVSFWGEDRHFCIRAAAYGFSLFVDTHYPAMHLYREADIIKAEQLLLTLNGIITQDTANTDDQKASLTPENSNISENSPSNTASKSPEITIPSDLRESAVFAKHAADSFVVPPAFSGPRHSELHAPPVSRPKLTLSMTVCNEADRKLAEVLRSHREYIDEAVIIDDGSRDDSGELCRNLLKGIPLRLIRNERASFTNEVELRKQQWRETLASSPEWILNMDADEIFESRFAQAVHALLAGTKADTLCFRLFDMWSPTHYRDDDYWQAHRYYRPFLTRYRDGFPYKWKEQYLHCGRFPDNVLELPSEISDYRIQHWGWYTPAIRTSKYERYQQLDPDARYGLKEQYESILDPTPRLSLWIDPGRDDVNNKHEAESGDTASVKSDVNTGVNIEDATAENKIEAIHTVEAVQMANAANPVETAPAHEVINPANPVNTSAVAKIAGVHAIIGSRTLTKGEIEGALYREGKGEEQGMACKLCGSSNTAVFHRYEHFTLIGCGSCGLIFRNDVDRIQPEDMIADIYNVKWVAMRDSAAASTYGDHALFGLMLLDMFSPGKGNLLEIGSGTGEFIHAALQSGWNAVGIEPSIDSRAYAKYKYDVDLLPGYWNGGDTETETETETETETETETETEEEAANEAPETEGDTALSLDHEYEAVACWHVLEHIADPVAFLTDLREQLQPDGTLYITVPNKNSFTNEAYGAHSPLFTEEDHLYHYSEHTLTRLLAKSGLRPVALFTRQLPSGLDALIEVHPLYGELTFTERMGLLAKLQGEKRGHELCCVAKAI
;
A
#
# COMPACT_ATOMS: atom_id res chain seq x y z
N MET A 1 33.49 -21.17 -24.39
CA MET A 1 32.02 -21.12 -24.51
C MET A 1 31.67 -19.92 -25.40
N ARG A 2 30.78 -20.06 -26.40
CA ARG A 2 30.23 -18.92 -27.16
C ARG A 2 28.95 -18.45 -26.52
N ILE A 3 28.89 -17.19 -26.13
CA ILE A 3 27.71 -16.58 -25.50
C ILE A 3 27.20 -15.46 -26.38
N LEU A 4 25.89 -15.43 -26.58
CA LEU A 4 25.21 -14.29 -27.18
C LEU A 4 24.65 -13.43 -26.04
N ILE A 5 25.03 -12.16 -25.96
CA ILE A 5 24.36 -11.17 -25.12
C ILE A 5 23.27 -10.52 -25.96
N GLY A 6 22.02 -10.70 -25.55
CA GLY A 6 20.84 -10.26 -26.27
C GLY A 6 20.04 -9.23 -25.48
N SER A 7 19.62 -8.14 -26.12
CA SER A 7 18.78 -7.13 -25.46
C SER A 7 17.77 -6.50 -26.43
N PRO A 8 16.47 -6.47 -26.09
CA PRO A 8 15.53 -5.53 -26.67
C PRO A 8 15.83 -4.11 -26.18
N VAL A 9 15.92 -3.15 -27.10
CA VAL A 9 16.33 -1.78 -26.80
C VAL A 9 15.26 -0.79 -27.23
N HIS A 10 14.66 -0.15 -26.24
CA HIS A 10 13.79 1.02 -26.39
C HIS A 10 14.07 1.96 -25.22
N GLN A 11 15.04 2.86 -25.36
CA GLN A 11 15.59 3.65 -24.27
C GLN A 11 15.90 5.09 -24.66
N LYS A 12 15.86 6.00 -23.68
CA LYS A 12 16.42 7.35 -23.83
C LYS A 12 17.95 7.26 -24.00
N PRO A 13 18.59 8.16 -24.78
CA PRO A 13 20.04 8.11 -25.01
C PRO A 13 20.89 8.10 -23.74
N GLU A 14 20.45 8.79 -22.69
CA GLU A 14 21.16 8.94 -21.42
C GLU A 14 21.20 7.64 -20.60
N ILE A 15 20.16 6.81 -20.70
CA ILE A 15 20.10 5.48 -20.07
C ILE A 15 20.91 4.48 -20.91
N LEU A 16 20.69 4.52 -22.24
CA LEU A 16 21.31 3.57 -23.16
C LEU A 16 22.83 3.66 -23.14
N VAL A 17 23.40 4.87 -23.05
CA VAL A 17 24.86 5.03 -23.02
C VAL A 17 25.48 4.35 -21.79
N LEU A 18 24.81 4.38 -20.63
CA LEU A 18 25.29 3.75 -19.39
C LEU A 18 25.23 2.22 -19.50
N PHE A 19 24.14 1.68 -20.06
CA PHE A 19 24.00 0.25 -20.35
C PHE A 19 25.11 -0.25 -21.29
N LEU A 20 25.32 0.42 -22.42
CA LEU A 20 26.36 0.05 -23.38
C LEU A 20 27.76 0.11 -22.77
N GLN A 21 28.03 1.17 -22.00
CA GLN A 21 29.27 1.33 -21.25
C GLN A 21 29.52 0.22 -20.21
N ALA A 22 28.47 -0.34 -19.61
CA ALA A 22 28.58 -1.48 -18.70
C ALA A 22 28.97 -2.76 -19.47
N LEU A 23 28.36 -2.99 -20.63
CA LEU A 23 28.67 -4.14 -21.49
C LEU A 23 30.12 -4.13 -21.99
N GLU A 24 30.68 -2.96 -22.35
CA GLU A 24 32.09 -2.84 -22.79
C GLU A 24 33.09 -3.28 -21.70
N ARG A 25 32.69 -3.21 -20.43
CA ARG A 25 33.53 -3.49 -19.27
C ARG A 25 33.38 -4.91 -18.73
N LEU A 26 32.53 -5.75 -19.33
CA LEU A 26 32.38 -7.13 -18.88
C LEU A 26 33.70 -7.89 -19.04
N GLU A 27 34.20 -8.40 -17.92
CA GLU A 27 35.32 -9.31 -17.87
C GLU A 27 34.85 -10.69 -18.36
N ALA A 28 35.59 -11.25 -19.31
CA ALA A 28 35.29 -12.57 -19.87
C ALA A 28 36.58 -13.23 -20.40
N PRO A 29 37.53 -13.60 -19.53
CA PRO A 29 38.82 -14.14 -19.95
C PRO A 29 38.70 -15.47 -20.73
N ASP A 30 37.68 -16.28 -20.41
CA ASP A 30 37.46 -17.61 -21.01
C ASP A 30 36.24 -17.71 -21.95
N VAL A 31 35.58 -16.57 -22.20
CA VAL A 31 34.35 -16.47 -22.99
C VAL A 31 34.43 -15.21 -23.86
N LEU A 32 34.27 -15.33 -25.17
CA LEU A 32 34.02 -14.15 -26.01
C LEU A 32 32.50 -13.99 -26.18
N PRO A 33 31.88 -12.91 -25.65
CA PRO A 33 30.50 -12.61 -25.97
C PRO A 33 30.38 -11.95 -27.35
N ASP A 34 29.40 -12.41 -28.12
CA ASP A 34 28.85 -11.68 -29.26
C ASP A 34 27.59 -10.94 -28.77
N TYR A 35 27.25 -9.80 -29.38
CA TYR A 35 26.13 -8.95 -28.99
C TYR A 35 25.07 -8.89 -30.11
N LEU A 36 23.79 -9.00 -29.76
CA LEU A 36 22.68 -8.81 -30.69
C LEU A 36 21.57 -7.99 -30.04
N PHE A 37 21.27 -6.85 -30.64
CA PHE A 37 20.24 -5.93 -30.16
C PHE A 37 19.00 -6.00 -31.05
N VAL A 38 17.83 -5.87 -30.44
CA VAL A 38 16.59 -5.53 -31.17
C VAL A 38 16.38 -4.03 -31.01
N ASP A 39 16.57 -3.28 -32.09
CA ASP A 39 16.39 -1.83 -32.07
C ASP A 39 14.90 -1.50 -32.27
N ASP A 40 14.25 -1.13 -31.17
CA ASP A 40 12.85 -0.70 -31.11
C ASP A 40 12.74 0.78 -30.68
N ASN A 41 13.84 1.54 -30.75
CA ASN A 41 13.85 2.95 -30.34
C ASN A 41 13.05 3.84 -31.28
N ASP A 42 12.28 4.78 -30.71
CA ASP A 42 11.68 5.88 -31.47
C ASP A 42 12.65 7.07 -31.64
N ASN A 43 13.64 7.20 -30.75
CA ASN A 43 14.63 8.27 -30.79
C ASN A 43 15.82 7.89 -31.69
N PRO A 44 16.08 8.63 -32.80
CA PRO A 44 17.20 8.34 -33.70
C PRO A 44 18.57 8.39 -33.02
N ALA A 45 18.74 9.18 -31.95
CA ALA A 45 20.00 9.23 -31.21
C ALA A 45 20.29 7.92 -30.47
N SER A 46 19.26 7.24 -29.96
CA SER A 46 19.41 5.93 -29.31
C SER A 46 19.82 4.85 -30.32
N SER A 47 19.19 4.82 -31.50
CA SER A 47 19.61 3.94 -32.60
C SER A 47 21.05 4.23 -33.08
N GLN A 48 21.45 5.50 -33.09
CA GLN A 48 22.83 5.89 -33.41
C GLN A 48 23.82 5.34 -32.37
N TRP A 49 23.49 5.39 -31.07
CA TRP A 49 24.34 4.80 -30.02
C TRP A 49 24.59 3.30 -30.20
N LEU A 50 23.59 2.53 -30.66
CA LEU A 50 23.75 1.11 -30.99
C LEU A 50 24.71 0.92 -32.18
N THR A 51 24.64 1.79 -33.17
CA THR A 51 25.55 1.79 -34.34
C THR A 51 26.99 2.12 -33.90
N ASP A 52 27.16 3.16 -33.08
CA ASP A 52 28.47 3.58 -32.58
C ASP A 52 29.10 2.50 -31.67
N PHE A 53 28.30 1.78 -30.90
CA PHE A 53 28.77 0.63 -30.13
C PHE A 53 29.23 -0.52 -31.04
N ALA A 54 28.50 -0.78 -32.13
CA ALA A 54 28.92 -1.78 -33.12
C ALA A 54 30.26 -1.43 -33.78
N ASP A 55 30.49 -0.15 -34.07
CA ASP A 55 31.74 0.34 -34.65
C ASP A 55 32.92 0.24 -33.66
N ARG A 56 32.67 0.40 -32.35
CA ARG A 56 33.68 0.25 -31.29
C ARG A 56 34.10 -1.21 -31.05
N LEU A 57 33.23 -2.17 -31.35
CA LEU A 57 33.46 -3.62 -31.17
C LEU A 57 33.28 -4.39 -32.49
N PRO A 58 34.14 -4.14 -33.50
CA PRO A 58 33.95 -4.66 -34.84
C PRO A 58 33.97 -6.19 -34.87
N GLY A 59 32.93 -6.76 -35.50
CA GLY A 59 32.77 -8.21 -35.67
C GLY A 59 32.21 -8.95 -34.44
N ARG A 60 31.89 -8.24 -33.36
CA ARG A 60 31.23 -8.81 -32.16
C ARG A 60 29.80 -8.35 -31.98
N VAL A 61 29.44 -7.18 -32.50
CA VAL A 61 28.06 -6.68 -32.52
C VAL A 61 27.43 -7.02 -33.85
N LEU A 62 26.35 -7.78 -33.80
CA LEU A 62 25.62 -8.25 -34.97
C LEU A 62 24.63 -7.16 -35.44
N PRO A 63 24.27 -7.14 -36.74
CA PRO A 63 23.30 -6.18 -37.25
C PRO A 63 22.01 -6.20 -36.41
N PRO A 64 21.50 -5.04 -35.99
CA PRO A 64 20.33 -5.00 -35.12
C PRO A 64 19.12 -5.60 -35.84
N LEU A 65 18.31 -6.31 -35.08
CA LEU A 65 17.00 -6.77 -35.52
C LEU A 65 16.04 -5.57 -35.52
N SER A 66 15.29 -5.38 -36.60
CA SER A 66 14.25 -4.33 -36.63
C SER A 66 13.17 -4.62 -35.60
N GLY A 67 12.64 -3.57 -34.96
CA GLY A 67 11.45 -3.62 -34.11
C GLY A 67 10.22 -4.24 -34.79
N LEU A 68 9.19 -4.51 -33.99
CA LEU A 68 7.85 -4.92 -34.42
C LEU A 68 6.92 -3.69 -34.40
N GLN A 69 5.73 -3.79 -34.99
CA GLN A 69 4.76 -2.69 -35.13
C GLN A 69 4.63 -1.83 -33.86
N GLN A 70 4.61 -0.50 -34.02
CA GLN A 70 4.54 0.46 -32.90
C GLN A 70 3.19 0.34 -32.17
N TYR A 71 3.25 0.33 -30.84
CA TYR A 71 2.10 0.45 -29.94
C TYR A 71 2.37 1.63 -29.01
N GLU A 72 1.37 2.46 -28.70
CA GLU A 72 1.54 3.60 -27.80
C GLU A 72 1.98 3.13 -26.40
N ASN A 73 3.12 3.65 -25.94
CA ASN A 73 3.63 3.50 -24.58
C ASN A 73 3.26 4.75 -23.78
N ARG A 74 2.55 4.58 -22.65
CA ARG A 74 2.22 5.67 -21.72
C ARG A 74 2.80 5.35 -20.35
N SER A 75 4.11 5.37 -20.24
CA SER A 75 4.81 5.33 -18.95
C SER A 75 5.24 6.75 -18.55
N ASN A 76 4.83 7.22 -17.38
CA ASN A 76 5.35 8.43 -16.75
C ASN A 76 5.97 8.09 -15.38
N GLU A 77 6.57 9.07 -14.69
CA GLU A 77 7.29 8.88 -13.42
C GLU A 77 6.45 8.27 -12.27
N HIS A 78 5.13 8.22 -12.42
CA HIS A 78 4.17 7.80 -11.40
C HIS A 78 3.29 6.61 -11.84
N THR A 79 3.27 6.23 -13.12
CA THR A 79 2.45 5.13 -13.67
C THR A 79 3.23 4.31 -14.70
N HIS A 80 3.48 3.04 -14.37
CA HIS A 80 4.12 2.06 -15.25
C HIS A 80 3.05 1.10 -15.82
N TYR A 81 2.15 1.63 -16.65
CA TYR A 81 1.16 0.79 -17.32
C TYR A 81 1.77 0.16 -18.57
N TRP A 82 1.95 -1.17 -18.55
CA TRP A 82 2.38 -1.96 -19.70
C TRP A 82 1.16 -2.64 -20.34
N PRO A 83 0.66 -2.16 -21.49
CA PRO A 83 -0.47 -2.80 -22.15
C PRO A 83 -0.09 -4.24 -22.58
N PRO A 84 -1.03 -5.20 -22.57
CA PRO A 84 -0.72 -6.59 -22.94
C PRO A 84 -0.05 -6.73 -24.31
N SER A 85 -0.37 -5.88 -25.27
CA SER A 85 0.28 -5.84 -26.59
C SER A 85 1.79 -5.62 -26.50
N LEU A 86 2.25 -4.74 -25.61
CA LEU A 86 3.66 -4.43 -25.41
C LEU A 86 4.41 -5.62 -24.78
N VAL A 87 3.80 -6.27 -23.79
CA VAL A 87 4.34 -7.50 -23.17
C VAL A 87 4.58 -8.59 -24.21
N TRP A 88 3.59 -8.85 -25.08
CA TRP A 88 3.72 -9.88 -26.11
C TRP A 88 4.65 -9.46 -27.26
N LYS A 89 4.81 -8.16 -27.50
CA LYS A 89 5.83 -7.62 -28.41
C LYS A 89 7.23 -7.93 -27.89
N VAL A 90 7.51 -7.63 -26.61
CA VAL A 90 8.79 -7.94 -25.96
C VAL A 90 9.05 -9.46 -25.91
N ALA A 91 8.02 -10.26 -25.66
CA ALA A 91 8.11 -11.72 -25.79
C ALA A 91 8.57 -12.15 -27.19
N GLY A 92 8.04 -11.50 -28.24
CA GLY A 92 8.46 -11.71 -29.62
C GLY A 92 9.94 -11.36 -29.86
N PHE A 93 10.43 -10.28 -29.26
CA PHE A 93 11.84 -9.89 -29.32
C PHE A 93 12.76 -10.90 -28.64
N LYS A 94 12.46 -11.28 -27.39
CA LYS A 94 13.23 -12.30 -26.65
C LYS A 94 13.24 -13.64 -27.39
N ASN A 95 12.13 -14.04 -28.03
CA ASN A 95 12.07 -15.27 -28.84
C ASN A 95 12.95 -15.20 -30.10
N ARG A 96 13.03 -14.05 -30.78
CA ARG A 96 13.94 -13.89 -31.93
C ARG A 96 15.42 -14.01 -31.52
N LEU A 97 15.77 -13.54 -30.32
CA LEU A 97 17.11 -13.72 -29.75
C LEU A 97 17.40 -15.20 -29.45
N ILE A 98 16.42 -15.95 -28.93
CA ILE A 98 16.50 -17.40 -28.74
C ILE A 98 16.70 -18.11 -30.10
N ASP A 99 15.88 -17.79 -31.10
CA ASP A 99 15.96 -18.39 -32.43
C ASP A 99 17.33 -18.17 -33.06
N TYR A 100 17.87 -16.94 -32.93
CA TYR A 100 19.20 -16.61 -33.41
C TYR A 100 20.28 -17.42 -32.69
N ALA A 101 20.21 -17.50 -31.35
CA ALA A 101 21.16 -18.27 -30.55
C ALA A 101 21.20 -19.75 -30.97
N LEU A 102 20.03 -20.35 -31.23
CA LEU A 102 19.89 -21.73 -31.70
C LEU A 102 20.42 -21.91 -33.13
N GLN A 103 20.01 -21.06 -34.07
CA GLN A 103 20.41 -21.13 -35.48
C GLN A 103 21.93 -20.99 -35.68
N HIS A 104 22.58 -20.18 -34.84
CA HIS A 104 24.01 -19.90 -34.93
C HIS A 104 24.86 -20.69 -33.92
N HIS A 105 24.27 -21.69 -33.27
CA HIS A 105 24.94 -22.62 -32.36
C HIS A 105 25.72 -21.91 -31.24
N TYR A 106 25.07 -21.00 -30.52
CA TYR A 106 25.61 -20.43 -29.28
C TYR A 106 25.46 -21.43 -28.12
N ASP A 107 26.39 -21.41 -27.17
CA ASP A 107 26.37 -22.30 -26.00
C ASP A 107 25.46 -21.76 -24.88
N ALA A 108 25.24 -20.44 -24.86
CA ALA A 108 24.23 -19.78 -24.03
C ALA A 108 23.79 -18.45 -24.65
N LEU A 109 22.62 -17.99 -24.21
CA LEU A 109 22.07 -16.65 -24.42
C LEU A 109 22.00 -15.94 -23.07
N PHE A 110 22.61 -14.77 -22.93
CA PHE A 110 22.45 -13.89 -21.78
C PHE A 110 21.51 -12.75 -22.17
N LEU A 111 20.27 -12.82 -21.70
CA LEU A 111 19.29 -11.75 -21.87
C LEU A 111 19.52 -10.68 -20.81
N VAL A 112 19.68 -9.43 -21.25
CA VAL A 112 19.87 -8.28 -20.38
C VAL A 112 18.97 -7.14 -20.83
N ASP A 113 18.12 -6.63 -19.96
CA ASP A 113 17.31 -5.45 -20.24
C ASP A 113 18.20 -4.19 -20.34
N SER A 114 17.79 -3.25 -21.20
CA SER A 114 18.62 -2.11 -21.65
C SER A 114 18.70 -0.94 -20.65
N ASP A 115 18.10 -1.09 -19.47
CA ASP A 115 18.12 -0.18 -18.33
C ASP A 115 18.95 -0.73 -17.15
N LEU A 116 19.74 -1.78 -17.37
CA LEU A 116 20.60 -2.38 -16.34
C LEU A 116 22.08 -1.98 -16.48
N VAL A 117 22.71 -1.57 -15.39
CA VAL A 117 24.16 -1.40 -15.29
C VAL A 117 24.75 -2.62 -14.59
N LEU A 118 25.46 -3.45 -15.35
CA LEU A 118 26.08 -4.67 -14.87
C LEU A 118 27.44 -4.42 -14.22
N HIS A 119 27.79 -5.25 -13.24
CA HIS A 119 29.15 -5.33 -12.72
C HIS A 119 30.07 -6.05 -13.72
N SER A 120 31.36 -5.69 -13.77
CA SER A 120 32.31 -6.26 -14.74
C SER A 120 32.38 -7.80 -14.66
N ARG A 121 32.23 -8.36 -13.47
CA ARG A 121 32.32 -9.81 -13.23
C ARG A 121 31.02 -10.59 -13.36
N THR A 122 29.88 -9.94 -13.62
CA THR A 122 28.56 -10.58 -13.69
C THR A 122 28.57 -11.76 -14.69
N LEU A 123 29.07 -11.55 -15.91
CA LEU A 123 29.05 -12.60 -16.94
C LEU A 123 29.89 -13.83 -16.53
N CYS A 124 31.12 -13.63 -16.05
CA CYS A 124 31.95 -14.73 -15.56
C CYS A 124 31.26 -15.50 -14.45
N ARG A 125 30.68 -14.78 -13.49
CA ARG A 125 30.02 -15.37 -12.33
C ARG A 125 28.85 -16.26 -12.75
N LEU A 126 27.96 -15.77 -13.60
CA LEU A 126 26.81 -16.55 -14.08
C LEU A 126 27.25 -17.80 -14.86
N VAL A 127 28.33 -17.70 -15.64
CA VAL A 127 28.93 -18.86 -16.33
C VAL A 127 29.50 -19.87 -15.33
N GLU A 128 30.19 -19.44 -14.28
CA GLU A 128 30.76 -20.34 -13.25
C GLU A 128 29.69 -21.13 -12.47
N THR A 129 28.45 -20.66 -12.41
CA THR A 129 27.38 -21.35 -11.65
C THR A 129 26.98 -22.73 -12.22
N GLU A 130 27.31 -23.00 -13.49
CA GLU A 130 26.91 -24.21 -14.23
C GLU A 130 25.38 -24.48 -14.31
N LYS A 131 24.52 -23.52 -13.92
CA LYS A 131 23.07 -23.65 -13.96
C LYS A 131 22.48 -23.44 -15.35
N ASP A 132 21.50 -24.24 -15.76
CA ASP A 132 20.89 -24.08 -17.09
C ASP A 132 20.20 -22.73 -17.27
N ILE A 133 19.56 -22.21 -16.22
CA ILE A 133 18.89 -20.92 -16.19
C ILE A 133 19.25 -20.23 -14.87
N VAL A 134 19.92 -19.07 -14.97
CA VAL A 134 20.33 -18.28 -13.80
C VAL A 134 20.23 -16.80 -14.10
N SER A 135 19.69 -16.02 -13.16
CA SER A 135 19.58 -14.58 -13.24
C SER A 135 20.52 -13.88 -12.26
N GLU A 136 21.10 -12.75 -12.63
CA GLU A 136 21.76 -11.85 -11.67
C GLU A 136 20.70 -10.99 -10.97
N ILE A 137 20.78 -10.86 -9.65
CA ILE A 137 19.83 -10.05 -8.87
C ILE A 137 19.93 -8.56 -9.24
N PHE A 138 18.79 -7.87 -9.24
CA PHE A 138 18.75 -6.42 -9.13
C PHE A 138 17.53 -6.00 -8.31
N TRP A 139 17.60 -4.76 -7.84
CA TRP A 139 16.67 -4.23 -6.86
C TRP A 139 15.97 -3.00 -7.42
N THR A 140 14.64 -2.97 -7.30
CA THR A 140 13.82 -1.89 -7.85
C THR A 140 12.94 -1.28 -6.78
N ARG A 141 12.88 0.05 -6.78
CA ARG A 141 11.95 0.80 -5.95
C ARG A 141 10.81 1.33 -6.80
N TRP A 142 9.72 0.57 -6.92
CA TRP A 142 8.62 0.89 -7.85
C TRP A 142 7.90 2.21 -7.51
N GLN A 143 7.84 2.58 -6.23
CA GLN A 143 7.31 3.86 -5.72
C GLN A 143 8.42 4.70 -5.06
N PRO A 144 8.43 6.05 -5.12
CA PRO A 144 9.51 6.86 -4.56
C PRO A 144 9.83 6.54 -3.08
N ASP A 145 8.78 6.31 -2.29
CA ASP A 145 8.83 5.96 -0.86
C ASP A 145 8.63 4.45 -0.59
N GLY A 146 8.62 3.63 -1.64
CA GLY A 146 8.39 2.18 -1.54
C GLY A 146 9.59 1.41 -1.03
N ALA A 147 9.34 0.16 -0.61
CA ALA A 147 10.41 -0.80 -0.30
C ALA A 147 11.22 -1.14 -1.56
N LEU A 148 12.50 -1.43 -1.36
CA LEU A 148 13.38 -1.94 -2.40
C LEU A 148 13.13 -3.44 -2.58
N LEU A 149 12.65 -3.87 -3.75
CA LEU A 149 12.20 -5.26 -3.99
C LEU A 149 12.98 -5.93 -5.14
N PRO A 150 13.19 -7.26 -5.08
CA PRO A 150 14.01 -7.99 -6.06
C PRO A 150 13.23 -8.30 -7.34
N GLN A 151 13.85 -8.49 -8.50
CA GLN A 151 13.11 -8.92 -9.70
C GLN A 151 12.63 -10.40 -9.64
N VAL A 152 13.17 -11.20 -8.73
CA VAL A 152 12.89 -12.64 -8.59
C VAL A 152 11.85 -12.94 -7.52
N TRP A 153 11.19 -14.10 -7.60
CA TRP A 153 10.15 -14.50 -6.65
C TRP A 153 10.12 -16.01 -6.39
N VAL A 154 9.42 -16.42 -5.35
CA VAL A 154 9.32 -17.82 -4.91
C VAL A 154 8.22 -18.59 -5.66
N SER A 155 7.04 -18.01 -5.86
CA SER A 155 5.95 -18.68 -6.60
C SER A 155 4.90 -17.71 -7.16
N ASP A 156 4.05 -18.23 -8.06
CA ASP A 156 2.81 -17.57 -8.54
C ASP A 156 3.01 -16.15 -9.12
N GLU A 157 2.18 -15.20 -8.70
CA GLU A 157 2.08 -13.85 -9.25
C GLU A 157 3.15 -12.88 -8.72
N TYR A 158 4.17 -13.38 -7.98
CA TYR A 158 5.25 -12.67 -7.27
C TYR A 158 5.18 -12.84 -5.74
N ASN A 159 4.89 -14.06 -5.27
CA ASN A 159 5.01 -14.37 -3.84
C ASN A 159 6.49 -14.42 -3.45
N LEU A 160 6.87 -13.66 -2.43
CA LEU A 160 8.24 -13.58 -1.93
C LEU A 160 8.49 -14.52 -0.74
N PHE A 161 7.68 -15.56 -0.54
CA PHE A 161 7.81 -16.47 0.58
C PHE A 161 7.56 -17.92 0.18
N HIS A 162 8.23 -18.84 0.87
CA HIS A 162 7.97 -20.27 0.73
C HIS A 162 6.72 -20.67 1.53
N ARG A 163 5.90 -21.52 0.90
CA ARG A 163 4.72 -22.13 1.49
C ARG A 163 4.65 -23.59 1.07
N GLU A 164 4.45 -24.50 2.02
CA GLU A 164 4.20 -25.91 1.73
C GLU A 164 2.76 -26.13 1.24
N GLU A 165 2.53 -27.22 0.51
CA GLU A 165 1.20 -27.54 0.00
C GLU A 165 0.21 -27.78 1.15
N GLY A 166 -0.89 -27.01 1.18
CA GLY A 166 -1.88 -27.07 2.25
C GLY A 166 -1.52 -26.30 3.53
N GLU A 167 -0.35 -25.65 3.58
CA GLU A 167 0.06 -24.83 4.70
C GLU A 167 -0.72 -23.51 4.76
N VAL A 168 -1.25 -23.19 5.95
CA VAL A 168 -1.98 -21.95 6.22
C VAL A 168 -1.09 -21.06 7.06
N LEU A 169 -0.60 -19.98 6.46
CA LEU A 169 0.22 -19.00 7.14
C LEU A 169 -0.65 -17.85 7.61
N THR A 170 -0.47 -17.46 8.88
CA THR A 170 -0.94 -16.18 9.41
C THR A 170 -0.28 -15.03 8.63
N ALA A 171 -0.87 -13.83 8.72
CA ALA A 171 -0.26 -12.63 8.12
C ALA A 171 1.15 -12.37 8.68
N GLU A 172 1.37 -12.69 9.96
CA GLU A 172 2.65 -12.57 10.65
C GLU A 172 3.70 -13.55 10.09
N GLU A 173 3.35 -14.82 9.93
CA GLU A 173 4.25 -15.83 9.35
C GLU A 173 4.57 -15.53 7.90
N ARG A 174 3.61 -15.00 7.13
CA ARG A 174 3.85 -14.54 5.76
C ARG A 174 4.88 -13.42 5.74
N ALA A 175 4.65 -12.36 6.52
CA ALA A 175 5.58 -11.22 6.58
C ALA A 175 6.98 -11.65 7.03
N HIS A 176 7.08 -12.58 7.99
CA HIS A 176 8.37 -13.15 8.43
C HIS A 176 9.07 -13.85 7.25
N ARG A 177 8.39 -14.75 6.55
CA ARG A 177 9.00 -15.51 5.45
C ARG A 177 9.34 -14.64 4.24
N GLU A 178 8.52 -13.62 3.95
CA GLU A 178 8.82 -12.61 2.92
C GLU A 178 10.11 -11.88 3.24
N LEU A 179 10.23 -11.36 4.47
CA LEU A 179 11.43 -10.68 4.91
C LEU A 179 12.65 -11.62 4.91
N HIS A 180 12.48 -12.88 5.32
CA HIS A 180 13.54 -13.88 5.31
C HIS A 180 14.05 -14.15 3.90
N PHE A 181 13.16 -14.31 2.91
CA PHE A 181 13.54 -14.50 1.51
C PHE A 181 14.24 -13.26 0.95
N ILE A 182 13.72 -12.06 1.20
CA ILE A 182 14.36 -10.80 0.78
C ILE A 182 15.77 -10.69 1.39
N HIS A 183 15.91 -11.01 2.68
CA HIS A 183 17.21 -10.98 3.37
C HIS A 183 18.18 -12.03 2.82
N GLN A 184 17.69 -13.25 2.53
CA GLN A 184 18.48 -14.29 1.88
C GLN A 184 19.09 -13.77 0.56
N LEU A 185 18.35 -12.98 -0.21
CA LEU A 185 18.84 -12.40 -1.46
C LEU A 185 19.86 -11.26 -1.29
N HIS A 186 19.99 -10.65 -0.10
CA HIS A 186 21.03 -9.66 0.19
C HIS A 186 22.37 -10.31 0.55
N VAL A 187 22.38 -11.60 0.89
CA VAL A 187 23.59 -12.36 1.20
C VAL A 187 24.16 -12.92 -0.12
N PRO A 188 25.42 -12.61 -0.49
CA PRO A 188 26.06 -13.18 -1.68
C PRO A 188 25.97 -14.71 -1.71
N GLY A 189 25.32 -15.24 -2.74
CA GLY A 189 24.98 -16.65 -2.84
C GLY A 189 24.36 -17.01 -4.18
N LEU A 190 24.02 -18.30 -4.30
CA LEU A 190 23.28 -18.86 -5.43
C LEU A 190 22.04 -19.57 -4.88
N TYR A 191 20.86 -19.04 -5.17
CA TYR A 191 19.61 -19.49 -4.58
C TYR A 191 18.64 -19.98 -5.65
N GLU A 192 17.85 -21.00 -5.34
CA GLU A 192 16.76 -21.45 -6.21
C GLU A 192 15.54 -20.54 -6.01
N VAL A 193 14.87 -20.19 -7.11
CA VAL A 193 13.70 -19.30 -7.13
C VAL A 193 12.60 -19.91 -8.02
N GLY A 194 11.36 -19.46 -7.87
CA GLY A 194 10.24 -19.90 -8.72
C GLY A 194 10.01 -19.03 -9.95
N GLY A 195 10.58 -17.83 -9.98
CA GLY A 195 10.62 -17.01 -11.18
C GLY A 195 11.70 -15.94 -11.18
N LEU A 196 12.04 -15.53 -12.39
CA LEU A 196 13.14 -14.64 -12.74
C LEU A 196 12.84 -13.95 -14.08
N GLY A 197 13.65 -12.95 -14.45
CA GLY A 197 13.45 -12.14 -15.66
C GLY A 197 14.60 -11.17 -15.88
N ALA A 198 14.50 -10.35 -16.93
CA ALA A 198 15.34 -9.19 -17.28
C ALA A 198 16.88 -9.38 -17.41
N CYS A 199 17.55 -10.07 -16.50
CA CYS A 199 19.01 -10.27 -16.47
C CYS A 199 19.32 -11.77 -16.31
N THR A 200 19.11 -12.57 -17.35
CA THR A 200 19.07 -14.05 -17.27
C THR A 200 19.96 -14.73 -18.30
N LEU A 201 20.90 -15.57 -17.83
CA LEU A 201 21.70 -16.49 -18.64
C LEU A 201 20.96 -17.81 -18.82
N ILE A 202 20.76 -18.20 -20.08
CA ILE A 202 20.05 -19.41 -20.52
C ILE A 202 21.03 -20.27 -21.34
N ARG A 203 21.40 -21.44 -20.82
CA ARG A 203 22.30 -22.38 -21.50
C ARG A 203 21.58 -23.12 -22.63
N ARG A 204 22.36 -23.62 -23.60
CA ARG A 204 21.87 -24.34 -24.78
C ARG A 204 20.86 -25.44 -24.44
N ARG A 205 21.07 -26.20 -23.36
CA ARG A 205 20.15 -27.28 -22.94
C ARG A 205 18.73 -26.77 -22.71
N ALA A 206 18.58 -25.60 -22.06
CA ALA A 206 17.28 -24.96 -21.84
C ALA A 206 16.71 -24.38 -23.15
N LEU A 207 17.55 -23.78 -24.00
CA LEU A 207 17.12 -23.28 -25.32
C LEU A 207 16.59 -24.41 -26.22
N GLU A 208 17.30 -25.53 -26.31
CA GLU A 208 16.94 -26.70 -27.14
C GLU A 208 15.69 -27.44 -26.63
N ALA A 209 15.33 -27.29 -25.35
CA ALA A 209 14.10 -27.85 -24.79
C ALA A 209 12.84 -27.14 -25.31
N GLY A 210 12.96 -26.02 -26.02
CA GLY A 210 11.83 -25.26 -26.53
C GLY A 210 11.19 -24.35 -25.48
N ILE A 211 11.98 -23.85 -24.52
CA ILE A 211 11.53 -22.82 -23.57
C ILE A 211 11.56 -21.47 -24.30
N HIS A 212 10.45 -20.73 -24.22
CA HIS A 212 10.26 -19.44 -24.89
C HIS A 212 9.34 -18.53 -24.05
N PHE A 213 9.20 -17.27 -24.43
CA PHE A 213 8.44 -16.24 -23.69
C PHE A 213 6.97 -16.10 -24.13
N GLY A 214 6.51 -16.97 -25.03
CA GLY A 214 5.15 -16.89 -25.59
C GLY A 214 4.06 -17.27 -24.59
N LYS A 215 2.89 -16.63 -24.73
CA LYS A 215 1.71 -16.89 -23.89
C LYS A 215 1.32 -18.37 -23.88
N ILE A 216 1.11 -18.91 -22.70
CA ILE A 216 0.47 -20.20 -22.45
C ILE A 216 -1.05 -19.94 -22.39
N PRO A 217 -1.87 -20.48 -23.31
CA PRO A 217 -3.27 -20.06 -23.47
C PRO A 217 -4.16 -20.23 -22.23
N ASN A 218 -3.88 -21.20 -21.35
CA ASN A 218 -4.66 -21.50 -20.16
C ASN A 218 -4.02 -20.99 -18.86
N VAL A 219 -2.99 -20.15 -18.93
CA VAL A 219 -2.36 -19.50 -17.78
C VAL A 219 -2.73 -18.02 -17.78
N SER A 220 -3.35 -17.56 -16.69
CA SER A 220 -3.86 -16.19 -16.54
C SER A 220 -2.82 -15.18 -16.05
N PHE A 221 -1.63 -15.62 -15.64
CA PHE A 221 -0.59 -14.72 -15.13
C PHE A 221 -0.13 -13.70 -16.19
N TRP A 222 0.04 -12.46 -15.74
CA TRP A 222 0.50 -11.34 -16.56
C TRP A 222 2.04 -11.29 -16.65
N GLY A 223 2.61 -10.84 -17.77
CA GLY A 223 4.07 -10.73 -17.99
C GLY A 223 4.70 -11.97 -18.63
N GLU A 224 5.52 -11.77 -19.66
CA GLU A 224 6.15 -12.80 -20.49
C GLU A 224 7.18 -13.65 -19.75
N ASP A 225 7.89 -13.06 -18.79
CA ASP A 225 8.89 -13.75 -17.96
C ASP A 225 8.22 -14.85 -17.10
N ARG A 226 6.98 -14.64 -16.64
CA ARG A 226 6.21 -15.67 -15.92
C ARG A 226 5.93 -16.89 -16.80
N HIS A 227 5.54 -16.65 -18.06
CA HIS A 227 5.27 -17.73 -19.02
C HIS A 227 6.55 -18.50 -19.39
N PHE A 228 7.68 -17.81 -19.45
CA PHE A 228 9.00 -18.45 -19.58
C PHE A 228 9.31 -19.35 -18.37
N CYS A 229 9.18 -18.82 -17.15
CA CYS A 229 9.49 -19.55 -15.92
C CYS A 229 8.61 -20.79 -15.74
N ILE A 230 7.30 -20.69 -15.98
CA ILE A 230 6.36 -21.81 -15.90
C ILE A 230 6.72 -22.89 -16.92
N ARG A 231 7.06 -22.49 -18.15
CA ARG A 231 7.48 -23.42 -19.19
C ARG A 231 8.78 -24.12 -18.81
N ALA A 232 9.77 -23.39 -18.28
CA ALA A 232 11.02 -23.96 -17.80
C ALA A 232 10.79 -25.00 -16.69
N ALA A 233 10.00 -24.65 -15.68
CA ALA A 233 9.63 -25.56 -14.60
C ALA A 233 8.89 -26.81 -15.12
N ALA A 234 7.96 -26.65 -16.07
CA ALA A 234 7.23 -27.76 -16.69
C ALA A 234 8.14 -28.71 -17.50
N TYR A 235 9.23 -28.20 -18.09
CA TYR A 235 10.27 -29.00 -18.74
C TYR A 235 11.32 -29.57 -17.76
N GLY A 236 11.18 -29.31 -16.46
CA GLY A 236 12.06 -29.83 -15.41
C GLY A 236 13.35 -29.03 -15.20
N PHE A 237 13.37 -27.75 -15.57
CA PHE A 237 14.49 -26.84 -15.28
C PHE A 237 14.21 -26.04 -14.01
N SER A 238 15.11 -26.16 -13.03
CA SER A 238 15.16 -25.27 -11.87
C SER A 238 15.69 -23.89 -12.27
N LEU A 239 15.17 -22.86 -11.60
CA LEU A 239 15.53 -21.47 -11.84
C LEU A 239 16.39 -20.96 -10.68
N PHE A 240 17.48 -20.26 -10.98
CA PHE A 240 18.40 -19.76 -9.96
C PHE A 240 18.60 -18.26 -10.05
N VAL A 241 18.93 -17.64 -8.92
CA VAL A 241 19.41 -16.27 -8.83
C VAL A 241 20.80 -16.26 -8.17
N ASP A 242 21.75 -15.55 -8.78
CA ASP A 242 23.03 -15.22 -8.17
C ASP A 242 22.97 -13.80 -7.61
N THR A 243 23.54 -13.61 -6.41
CA THR A 243 23.48 -12.35 -5.67
C THR A 243 24.87 -11.77 -5.36
N HIS A 244 25.94 -12.29 -5.99
CA HIS A 244 27.31 -11.83 -5.71
C HIS A 244 27.60 -10.46 -6.30
N TYR A 245 26.98 -10.12 -7.44
CA TYR A 245 27.25 -8.88 -8.15
C TYR A 245 25.95 -8.19 -8.61
N PRO A 246 25.11 -7.73 -7.66
CA PRO A 246 23.81 -7.14 -7.98
C PRO A 246 23.92 -6.08 -9.08
N ALA A 247 23.11 -6.24 -10.13
CA ALA A 247 22.99 -5.23 -11.17
C ALA A 247 22.21 -4.03 -10.65
N MET A 248 22.50 -2.85 -11.19
CA MET A 248 21.80 -1.63 -10.85
C MET A 248 20.74 -1.33 -11.92
N HIS A 249 19.51 -1.11 -11.48
CA HIS A 249 18.38 -0.80 -12.37
C HIS A 249 18.17 0.71 -12.46
N LEU A 250 18.22 1.26 -13.69
CA LEU A 250 18.05 2.67 -13.99
C LEU A 250 16.57 3.03 -14.13
N TYR A 251 15.85 2.93 -13.02
CA TYR A 251 14.38 3.07 -13.01
C TYR A 251 13.92 4.54 -13.00
N ARG A 252 14.69 5.47 -12.38
CA ARG A 252 14.39 6.91 -12.34
C ARG A 252 15.58 7.77 -12.77
N GLU A 253 15.32 9.03 -13.12
CA GLU A 253 16.38 9.98 -13.49
C GLU A 253 17.41 10.19 -12.36
N ALA A 254 16.99 10.09 -11.08
CA ALA A 254 17.91 10.15 -9.94
C ALA A 254 18.91 8.98 -9.88
N ASP A 255 18.64 7.86 -10.55
CA ASP A 255 19.53 6.70 -10.61
C ASP A 255 20.62 6.85 -11.67
N ILE A 256 20.43 7.75 -12.66
CA ILE A 256 21.44 8.11 -13.66
C ILE A 256 22.67 8.72 -12.98
N ILE A 257 22.47 9.63 -12.02
CA ILE A 257 23.56 10.28 -11.27
C ILE A 257 24.38 9.25 -10.49
N LYS A 258 23.72 8.25 -9.90
CA LYS A 258 24.39 7.15 -9.17
C LYS A 258 25.18 6.25 -10.13
N ALA A 259 24.62 5.98 -11.31
CA ALA A 259 25.26 5.21 -12.37
C ALA A 259 26.54 5.86 -12.86
N GLU A 260 26.47 7.15 -13.17
CA GLU A 260 27.61 7.94 -13.64
C GLU A 260 28.72 7.96 -12.58
N GLN A 261 28.37 8.14 -11.31
CA GLN A 261 29.32 8.10 -10.19
C GLN A 261 30.00 6.73 -10.03
N LEU A 262 29.25 5.62 -10.18
CA LEU A 262 29.78 4.26 -10.15
C LEU A 262 30.76 3.99 -11.30
N LEU A 263 30.39 4.40 -12.52
CA LEU A 263 31.24 4.24 -13.70
C LEU A 263 32.50 5.14 -13.65
N LEU A 264 32.42 6.31 -13.01
CA LEU A 264 33.56 7.21 -12.79
C LEU A 264 34.55 6.67 -11.74
N THR A 265 34.07 6.02 -10.68
CA THR A 265 34.96 5.41 -9.66
C THR A 265 35.74 4.22 -10.21
N LEU A 266 35.15 3.44 -11.12
CA LEU A 266 35.82 2.33 -11.81
C LEU A 266 36.94 2.80 -12.75
N ASN A 267 36.89 4.02 -13.28
CA ASN A 267 37.99 4.61 -14.07
C ASN A 267 39.21 5.01 -13.20
N GLY A 268 39.02 5.25 -11.91
CA GLY A 268 40.08 5.69 -10.98
C GLY A 268 41.00 4.59 -10.47
N ILE A 269 40.63 3.31 -10.65
CA ILE A 269 41.35 2.16 -10.08
C ILE A 269 42.45 1.63 -11.03
N ILE A 270 42.42 1.99 -12.31
CA ILE A 270 43.37 1.47 -13.33
C ILE A 270 44.76 2.15 -13.27
N THR A 271 44.97 3.20 -12.47
CA THR A 271 46.28 3.89 -12.39
C THR A 271 47.13 3.58 -11.16
N GLN A 272 46.73 2.65 -10.28
CA GLN A 272 47.51 2.35 -9.05
C GLN A 272 48.29 1.03 -9.05
N ASP A 273 48.28 0.22 -10.11
CA ASP A 273 49.02 -1.07 -10.15
C ASP A 273 50.31 -1.08 -10.99
N THR A 274 50.94 0.09 -11.18
CA THR A 274 52.34 0.16 -11.63
C THR A 274 53.17 1.11 -10.80
N ALA A 275 53.28 0.86 -9.50
CA ALA A 275 54.39 1.39 -8.71
C ALA A 275 54.57 0.58 -7.42
N ASN A 276 55.24 -0.56 -7.52
CA ASN A 276 55.91 -1.12 -6.35
C ASN A 276 57.28 -1.67 -6.75
N THR A 277 58.26 -0.78 -6.78
CA THR A 277 59.66 -1.11 -6.48
C THR A 277 60.29 0.07 -5.75
N ASP A 278 60.92 -0.26 -4.64
CA ASP A 278 61.89 0.50 -3.86
C ASP A 278 61.38 1.46 -2.77
N ASP A 279 61.10 0.79 -1.66
CA ASP A 279 61.34 1.22 -0.29
C ASP A 279 62.79 1.71 -0.08
N GLN A 280 62.99 3.00 0.23
CA GLN A 280 64.02 3.47 1.20
C GLN A 280 63.98 4.98 1.52
N LYS A 281 63.74 5.25 2.81
CA LYS A 281 64.36 6.29 3.67
C LYS A 281 64.23 7.80 3.32
N ALA A 282 63.42 8.45 4.17
CA ALA A 282 63.76 9.58 5.04
C ALA A 282 64.23 10.95 4.48
N SER A 283 63.45 11.96 4.89
CA SER A 283 63.86 13.28 5.44
C SER A 283 64.13 14.49 4.50
N LEU A 284 63.35 15.55 4.79
CA LEU A 284 63.67 17.00 4.81
C LEU A 284 63.85 17.76 3.48
N THR A 285 62.84 18.62 3.18
CA THR A 285 62.87 20.10 2.90
C THR A 285 64.04 20.75 2.13
N PRO A 286 63.85 21.93 1.51
CA PRO A 286 63.20 22.17 0.22
C PRO A 286 64.10 23.05 -0.69
N GLU A 287 63.52 23.49 -1.81
CA GLU A 287 63.87 24.71 -2.56
C GLU A 287 64.93 24.68 -3.67
N ASN A 288 64.43 25.14 -4.84
CA ASN A 288 65.06 26.01 -5.83
C ASN A 288 66.17 25.43 -6.71
N SER A 289 66.26 25.69 -8.02
CA SER A 289 65.42 26.31 -9.03
C SER A 289 66.22 26.22 -10.34
N ASN A 290 65.51 26.21 -11.47
CA ASN A 290 65.88 26.85 -12.74
C ASN A 290 66.81 26.17 -13.78
N ILE A 291 66.34 26.36 -15.03
CA ILE A 291 67.01 26.40 -16.36
C ILE A 291 67.06 25.04 -17.07
N SER A 292 66.06 24.70 -17.90
CA SER A 292 65.71 25.18 -19.26
C SER A 292 66.70 24.79 -20.35
N GLU A 293 66.24 24.07 -21.38
CA GLU A 293 66.17 24.59 -22.75
C GLU A 293 65.53 23.61 -23.76
N ASN A 294 64.70 24.20 -24.64
CA ASN A 294 64.37 23.82 -26.02
C ASN A 294 63.11 22.99 -26.37
N SER A 295 61.99 23.74 -26.44
CA SER A 295 60.85 23.80 -27.41
C SER A 295 61.12 23.32 -28.87
N PRO A 296 60.11 23.07 -29.77
CA PRO A 296 58.79 23.73 -29.80
C PRO A 296 57.52 22.95 -30.27
N SER A 297 56.40 23.39 -29.69
CA SER A 297 55.02 23.58 -30.18
C SER A 297 54.40 22.72 -31.31
N ASN A 298 53.28 22.07 -31.00
CA ASN A 298 52.03 22.30 -31.74
C ASN A 298 50.81 22.20 -30.80
N THR A 299 49.82 23.05 -31.05
CA THR A 299 48.75 23.52 -30.16
C THR A 299 47.69 22.46 -29.79
N ALA A 300 47.47 22.27 -28.48
CA ALA A 300 46.30 21.60 -27.93
C ALA A 300 45.23 22.64 -27.52
N SER A 301 43.98 22.36 -27.89
CA SER A 301 42.79 23.08 -27.45
C SER A 301 42.58 22.88 -25.94
N LYS A 302 42.40 23.97 -25.20
CA LYS A 302 42.13 23.99 -23.75
C LYS A 302 40.69 23.56 -23.47
N SER A 303 40.50 22.49 -22.70
CA SER A 303 39.30 22.28 -21.90
C SER A 303 39.43 23.04 -20.56
N PRO A 304 38.34 23.57 -19.99
CA PRO A 304 38.41 24.40 -18.79
C PRO A 304 38.75 23.58 -17.55
N GLU A 305 39.68 24.09 -16.73
CA GLU A 305 39.88 23.65 -15.35
C GLU A 305 38.60 23.92 -14.55
N ILE A 306 37.94 22.85 -14.13
CA ILE A 306 36.84 22.90 -13.18
C ILE A 306 37.46 22.93 -11.78
N THR A 307 37.39 24.09 -11.12
CA THR A 307 37.71 24.23 -9.70
C THR A 307 36.64 23.53 -8.90
N ILE A 308 37.03 22.52 -8.11
CA ILE A 308 36.14 21.73 -7.25
C ILE A 308 35.82 22.54 -5.98
N PRO A 309 34.53 22.88 -5.70
CA PRO A 309 34.11 23.49 -4.45
C PRO A 309 34.59 22.73 -3.20
N SER A 310 34.93 23.45 -2.12
CA SER A 310 35.43 22.89 -0.85
C SER A 310 34.45 21.96 -0.13
N ASP A 311 33.20 22.02 -0.52
CA ASP A 311 32.03 21.22 -0.12
C ASP A 311 32.04 19.81 -0.75
N LEU A 312 32.95 19.54 -1.69
CA LEU A 312 33.15 18.22 -2.31
C LEU A 312 34.28 17.38 -1.67
N ARG A 313 34.86 17.82 -0.55
CA ARG A 313 35.83 17.00 0.21
C ARG A 313 35.18 15.89 1.05
N GLU A 314 33.89 16.00 1.36
CA GLU A 314 33.13 14.91 1.99
C GLU A 314 32.68 13.84 0.99
N SER A 315 32.70 14.16 -0.31
CA SER A 315 32.34 13.26 -1.42
C SER A 315 33.43 12.24 -1.77
N ALA A 316 34.66 12.40 -1.25
CA ALA A 316 35.76 11.44 -1.42
C ALA A 316 35.64 10.23 -0.47
N VAL A 317 34.74 10.27 0.52
CA VAL A 317 34.49 9.15 1.46
C VAL A 317 33.53 8.11 0.84
N PHE A 318 32.63 8.53 -0.04
CA PHE A 318 31.71 7.62 -0.75
C PHE A 318 32.38 6.81 -1.87
N ALA A 319 33.39 7.38 -2.53
CA ALA A 319 34.21 6.67 -3.51
C ALA A 319 35.02 5.51 -2.91
N LYS A 320 35.27 5.56 -1.60
CA LYS A 320 35.93 4.47 -0.87
C LYS A 320 34.96 3.31 -0.59
N HIS A 321 33.70 3.59 -0.27
CA HIS A 321 32.73 2.53 0.03
C HIS A 321 32.13 1.83 -1.19
N ALA A 322 32.04 2.49 -2.36
CA ALA A 322 31.71 1.77 -3.59
C ALA A 322 32.82 0.80 -4.00
N ALA A 323 34.10 1.13 -3.73
CA ALA A 323 35.25 0.26 -3.95
C ALA A 323 35.42 -0.83 -2.87
N ASP A 324 35.04 -0.55 -1.61
CA ASP A 324 35.10 -1.53 -0.51
C ASP A 324 34.02 -2.62 -0.61
N SER A 325 32.94 -2.40 -1.38
CA SER A 325 32.00 -3.46 -1.79
C SER A 325 32.61 -4.48 -2.77
N PHE A 326 33.83 -4.25 -3.28
CA PHE A 326 34.49 -5.09 -4.29
C PHE A 326 35.82 -5.72 -3.83
N VAL A 327 36.15 -5.68 -2.53
CA VAL A 327 37.28 -6.46 -1.99
C VAL A 327 36.81 -7.84 -1.56
N VAL A 328 37.15 -8.86 -2.36
CA VAL A 328 37.06 -10.27 -1.99
C VAL A 328 37.99 -10.53 -0.79
N PRO A 329 37.50 -11.02 0.37
CA PRO A 329 38.40 -11.53 1.41
C PRO A 329 39.19 -12.73 0.86
N PRO A 330 40.51 -12.81 1.06
CA PRO A 330 41.29 -13.92 0.54
C PRO A 330 40.78 -15.25 1.11
N ALA A 331 40.38 -16.15 0.19
CA ALA A 331 39.99 -17.54 0.37
C ALA A 331 39.77 -17.98 1.83
N PHE A 332 38.52 -17.85 2.32
CA PHE A 332 38.13 -18.56 3.53
C PHE A 332 37.96 -20.05 3.20
N SER A 333 39.05 -20.82 3.36
CA SER A 333 38.94 -22.27 3.44
C SER A 333 38.09 -22.61 4.67
N GLY A 334 36.87 -23.08 4.44
CA GLY A 334 35.97 -23.48 5.50
C GLY A 334 36.62 -24.52 6.44
N PRO A 335 36.32 -24.50 7.74
CA PRO A 335 36.86 -25.50 8.66
C PRO A 335 36.27 -26.88 8.33
N ARG A 336 37.15 -27.89 8.39
CA ARG A 336 36.78 -29.30 8.27
C ARG A 336 35.92 -29.73 9.46
N HIS A 337 35.10 -30.74 9.21
CA HIS A 337 34.07 -31.34 10.07
C HIS A 337 34.56 -31.97 11.39
N SER A 338 35.56 -31.42 12.09
CA SER A 338 36.21 -32.06 13.24
C SER A 338 36.57 -31.16 14.43
N GLU A 339 35.87 -30.05 14.67
CA GLU A 339 36.07 -29.23 15.89
C GLU A 339 34.74 -28.98 16.62
N LEU A 340 34.22 -30.06 17.20
CA LEU A 340 33.25 -30.01 18.31
C LEU A 340 34.02 -29.69 19.61
N HIS A 341 34.31 -28.41 19.86
CA HIS A 341 34.59 -27.93 21.22
C HIS A 341 34.13 -26.47 21.36
N ALA A 342 32.97 -26.29 21.99
CA ALA A 342 32.39 -24.99 22.30
C ALA A 342 33.21 -24.25 23.37
N PRO A 343 33.60 -22.98 23.14
CA PRO A 343 34.01 -22.08 24.21
C PRO A 343 32.77 -21.43 24.88
N PRO A 344 32.87 -21.00 26.15
CA PRO A 344 31.75 -20.41 26.88
C PRO A 344 31.41 -19.04 26.30
N VAL A 345 30.15 -18.86 25.91
CA VAL A 345 29.61 -17.65 25.27
C VAL A 345 29.72 -16.46 26.25
N SER A 346 30.49 -15.43 25.88
CA SER A 346 30.52 -14.16 26.61
C SER A 346 29.18 -13.44 26.45
N ARG A 347 28.56 -13.03 27.56
CA ARG A 347 27.35 -12.19 27.56
C ARG A 347 27.64 -10.85 26.87
N PRO A 348 26.99 -10.51 25.74
CA PRO A 348 27.18 -9.23 25.06
C PRO A 348 26.75 -8.05 25.94
N LYS A 349 27.51 -6.94 25.92
CA LYS A 349 27.20 -5.71 26.66
C LYS A 349 26.03 -4.97 26.00
N LEU A 350 25.04 -4.58 26.80
CA LEU A 350 23.86 -3.86 26.34
C LEU A 350 23.77 -2.44 26.92
N THR A 351 23.82 -1.44 26.05
CA THR A 351 23.74 -0.02 26.40
C THR A 351 22.34 0.53 26.08
N LEU A 352 21.61 0.99 27.09
CA LEU A 352 20.38 1.77 26.91
C LEU A 352 20.73 3.18 26.41
N SER A 353 20.10 3.62 25.33
CA SER A 353 20.13 4.99 24.84
C SER A 353 18.71 5.55 24.90
N MET A 354 18.52 6.72 25.53
CA MET A 354 17.20 7.30 25.74
C MET A 354 17.23 8.84 25.76
N THR A 355 16.14 9.45 25.34
CA THR A 355 15.87 10.89 25.52
C THR A 355 14.72 11.08 26.50
N VAL A 356 14.82 12.04 27.42
CA VAL A 356 13.77 12.37 28.40
C VAL A 356 13.51 13.88 28.42
N CYS A 357 12.24 14.29 28.57
CA CYS A 357 11.86 15.69 28.75
C CYS A 357 10.51 15.79 29.49
N ASN A 358 10.53 16.17 30.77
CA ASN A 358 9.32 16.30 31.61
C ASN A 358 8.48 15.01 31.73
N GLU A 359 9.12 13.91 32.11
CA GLU A 359 8.55 12.57 32.20
C GLU A 359 8.43 12.05 33.65
N ALA A 360 8.69 12.88 34.67
CA ALA A 360 8.81 12.43 36.06
C ALA A 360 7.50 11.91 36.66
N ASP A 361 6.37 12.50 36.29
CA ASP A 361 5.02 12.14 36.73
C ASP A 361 4.31 11.15 35.79
N ARG A 362 5.01 10.67 34.76
CA ARG A 362 4.51 9.75 33.73
C ARG A 362 5.03 8.32 33.96
N LYS A 363 5.46 7.64 32.88
CA LYS A 363 5.87 6.23 32.89
C LYS A 363 7.36 6.00 33.08
N LEU A 364 8.17 7.06 33.11
CA LEU A 364 9.63 6.97 33.23
C LEU A 364 10.10 6.09 34.40
N ALA A 365 9.43 6.18 35.56
CA ALA A 365 9.79 5.35 36.71
C ALA A 365 9.58 3.84 36.47
N GLU A 366 8.54 3.46 35.73
CA GLU A 366 8.25 2.06 35.39
C GLU A 366 9.19 1.57 34.29
N VAL A 367 9.39 2.39 33.25
CA VAL A 367 10.31 2.14 32.13
C VAL A 367 11.73 1.87 32.62
N LEU A 368 12.27 2.75 33.47
CA LEU A 368 13.62 2.58 34.02
C LEU A 368 13.75 1.34 34.91
N ARG A 369 12.72 1.01 35.71
CA ARG A 369 12.74 -0.21 36.52
C ARG A 369 12.76 -1.46 35.65
N SER A 370 11.97 -1.48 34.57
CA SER A 370 11.93 -2.60 33.63
C SER A 370 13.27 -2.79 32.90
N HIS A 371 13.83 -1.72 32.34
CA HIS A 371 15.08 -1.82 31.57
C HIS A 371 16.30 -2.11 32.45
N ARG A 372 16.28 -1.67 33.71
CA ARG A 372 17.34 -1.94 34.70
C ARG A 372 17.63 -3.44 34.87
N GLU A 373 16.65 -4.32 34.61
CA GLU A 373 16.81 -5.76 34.82
C GLU A 373 17.86 -6.41 33.91
N TYR A 374 18.17 -5.80 32.77
CA TYR A 374 19.01 -6.43 31.75
C TYR A 374 20.03 -5.50 31.06
N ILE A 375 19.98 -4.19 31.28
CA ILE A 375 20.99 -3.28 30.73
C ILE A 375 22.27 -3.27 31.56
N ASP A 376 23.39 -3.04 30.90
CA ASP A 376 24.71 -2.97 31.55
C ASP A 376 25.19 -1.51 31.69
N GLU A 377 24.66 -0.59 30.89
CA GLU A 377 24.95 0.84 30.89
C GLU A 377 23.74 1.63 30.37
N ALA A 378 23.62 2.90 30.76
CA ALA A 378 22.66 3.83 30.19
C ALA A 378 23.32 5.15 29.76
N VAL A 379 22.90 5.66 28.60
CA VAL A 379 23.19 6.99 28.09
C VAL A 379 21.87 7.71 27.90
N ILE A 380 21.65 8.78 28.67
CA ILE A 380 20.38 9.49 28.70
C ILE A 380 20.62 10.97 28.39
N ILE A 381 19.87 11.50 27.42
CA ILE A 381 19.79 12.93 27.14
C ILE A 381 18.53 13.49 27.82
N ASP A 382 18.71 14.29 28.85
CA ASP A 382 17.66 15.09 29.49
C ASP A 382 17.54 16.41 28.71
N ASP A 383 16.56 16.46 27.82
CA ASP A 383 16.36 17.54 26.86
C ASP A 383 15.60 18.73 27.49
N GLY A 384 16.18 19.28 28.57
CA GLY A 384 15.66 20.48 29.23
C GLY A 384 14.44 20.24 30.12
N SER A 385 14.39 19.11 30.84
CA SER A 385 13.34 18.86 31.83
C SER A 385 13.32 19.95 32.91
N ARG A 386 12.11 20.36 33.31
CA ARG A 386 11.82 21.33 34.38
C ARG A 386 11.26 20.65 35.63
N ASP A 387 11.02 19.35 35.55
CA ASP A 387 10.62 18.48 36.66
C ASP A 387 11.80 17.60 37.12
N ASP A 388 11.51 16.61 37.96
CA ASP A 388 12.52 15.74 38.56
C ASP A 388 13.00 14.60 37.63
N SER A 389 12.72 14.64 36.31
CA SER A 389 13.02 13.54 35.37
C SER A 389 14.47 13.09 35.42
N GLY A 390 15.41 14.03 35.38
CA GLY A 390 16.83 13.71 35.43
C GLY A 390 17.29 13.21 36.81
N GLU A 391 16.63 13.60 37.90
CA GLU A 391 16.91 13.03 39.23
C GLU A 391 16.36 11.61 39.37
N LEU A 392 15.17 11.36 38.82
CA LEU A 392 14.56 10.04 38.74
C LEU A 392 15.47 9.06 37.98
N CYS A 393 16.05 9.49 36.86
CA CYS A 393 17.04 8.71 36.12
C CYS A 393 18.24 8.32 37.00
N ARG A 394 18.85 9.27 37.73
CA ARG A 394 19.99 8.99 38.62
C ARG A 394 19.62 8.04 39.75
N ASN A 395 18.45 8.23 40.35
CA ASN A 395 18.01 7.48 41.52
C ASN A 395 17.67 6.03 41.15
N LEU A 396 16.90 5.82 40.08
CA LEU A 396 16.45 4.48 39.67
C LEU A 396 17.54 3.68 38.95
N LEU A 397 18.49 4.34 38.27
CA LEU A 397 19.64 3.67 37.65
C LEU A 397 20.87 3.59 38.56
N LYS A 398 20.76 3.95 39.84
CA LYS A 398 21.87 3.86 40.80
C LYS A 398 22.53 2.47 40.77
N GLY A 399 23.84 2.43 40.56
CA GLY A 399 24.60 1.17 40.45
C GLY A 399 24.72 0.60 39.03
N ILE A 400 24.05 1.19 38.04
CA ILE A 400 24.33 1.01 36.61
C ILE A 400 25.14 2.23 36.14
N PRO A 401 26.23 2.05 35.37
CA PRO A 401 26.93 3.14 34.71
C PRO A 401 25.95 4.03 33.93
N LEU A 402 25.90 5.31 34.26
CA LEU A 402 24.97 6.28 33.67
C LEU A 402 25.74 7.50 33.16
N ARG A 403 25.63 7.77 31.86
CA ARG A 403 26.02 9.03 31.23
C ARG A 403 24.76 9.88 31.01
N LEU A 404 24.49 10.79 31.93
CA LEU A 404 23.34 11.70 31.86
C LEU A 404 23.79 13.08 31.37
N ILE A 405 23.36 13.46 30.17
CA ILE A 405 23.61 14.78 29.57
C ILE A 405 22.36 15.63 29.77
N ARG A 406 22.53 16.89 30.23
CA ARG A 406 21.42 17.83 30.39
C ARG A 406 21.55 18.98 29.41
N ASN A 407 20.55 19.15 28.56
CA ASN A 407 20.42 20.33 27.70
C ASN A 407 19.75 21.47 28.49
N GLU A 408 20.17 22.71 28.26
CA GLU A 408 19.59 23.88 28.94
C GLU A 408 18.20 24.26 28.40
N ARG A 409 17.92 23.91 27.14
CA ARG A 409 16.65 24.16 26.46
C ARG A 409 16.25 22.91 25.69
N ALA A 410 14.95 22.61 25.70
CA ALA A 410 14.40 21.54 24.89
C ALA A 410 14.65 21.83 23.40
N SER A 411 15.27 20.86 22.73
CA SER A 411 15.56 20.89 21.30
C SER A 411 14.60 20.00 20.50
N PHE A 412 13.50 19.56 21.13
CA PHE A 412 12.46 18.72 20.53
C PHE A 412 11.85 19.27 19.23
N THR A 413 11.95 20.58 18.94
CA THR A 413 11.54 21.17 17.66
C THR A 413 12.50 20.85 16.50
N ASN A 414 13.63 20.21 16.78
CA ASN A 414 14.61 19.73 15.83
C ASN A 414 15.09 18.32 16.27
N GLU A 415 14.21 17.34 16.06
CA GLU A 415 14.39 15.96 16.53
C GLU A 415 15.67 15.32 15.98
N VAL A 416 16.02 15.59 14.71
CA VAL A 416 17.24 15.01 14.10
C VAL A 416 18.52 15.44 14.81
N GLU A 417 18.65 16.69 15.24
CA GLU A 417 19.84 17.13 15.98
C GLU A 417 19.90 16.51 17.38
N LEU A 418 18.74 16.35 18.04
CA LEU A 418 18.65 15.65 19.33
C LEU A 418 19.04 14.17 19.18
N ARG A 419 18.55 13.47 18.14
CA ARG A 419 18.89 12.07 17.86
C ARG A 419 20.36 11.90 17.46
N LYS A 420 20.93 12.83 16.68
CA LYS A 420 22.38 12.85 16.38
C LYS A 420 23.22 13.09 17.65
N GLN A 421 22.80 13.97 18.55
CA GLN A 421 23.45 14.16 19.85
C GLN A 421 23.38 12.86 20.67
N GLN A 422 22.18 12.28 20.82
CA GLN A 422 21.97 11.00 21.50
C GLN A 422 22.91 9.92 20.97
N TRP A 423 23.01 9.79 19.64
CA TRP A 423 23.89 8.84 18.97
C TRP A 423 25.37 9.08 19.28
N ARG A 424 25.86 10.32 19.12
CA ARG A 424 27.26 10.67 19.43
C ARG A 424 27.62 10.37 20.89
N GLU A 425 26.76 10.73 21.83
CA GLU A 425 26.97 10.48 23.25
C GLU A 425 26.93 8.98 23.59
N THR A 426 26.10 8.21 22.87
CA THR A 426 26.03 6.76 22.98
C THR A 426 27.31 6.11 22.45
N LEU A 427 27.79 6.50 21.27
CA LEU A 427 29.06 5.99 20.72
C LEU A 427 30.26 6.32 21.59
N ALA A 428 30.24 7.48 22.27
CA ALA A 428 31.28 7.88 23.21
C ALA A 428 31.35 6.99 24.48
N SER A 429 30.38 6.09 24.71
CA SER A 429 30.45 5.06 25.77
C SER A 429 30.98 3.71 25.28
N SER A 430 31.37 3.62 23.99
CA SER A 430 31.83 2.39 23.33
C SER A 430 30.83 1.23 23.51
N PRO A 431 29.62 1.36 22.95
CA PRO A 431 28.58 0.34 23.06
C PRO A 431 28.93 -0.87 22.18
N GLU A 432 28.53 -2.06 22.63
CA GLU A 432 28.53 -3.26 21.78
C GLU A 432 27.16 -3.39 21.12
N TRP A 433 26.11 -3.52 21.93
CA TRP A 433 24.71 -3.41 21.51
C TRP A 433 24.08 -2.12 22.04
N ILE A 434 23.37 -1.42 21.18
CA ILE A 434 22.62 -0.20 21.48
C ILE A 434 21.14 -0.56 21.49
N LEU A 435 20.50 -0.37 22.65
CA LEU A 435 19.06 -0.41 22.81
C LEU A 435 18.52 1.01 22.84
N ASN A 436 17.79 1.43 21.81
CA ASN A 436 17.24 2.80 21.76
C ASN A 436 15.73 2.81 22.08
N MET A 437 15.41 3.35 23.26
CA MET A 437 14.05 3.40 23.81
C MET A 437 13.64 4.82 24.13
N ASP A 438 12.37 5.14 23.89
CA ASP A 438 11.76 6.36 24.40
C ASP A 438 11.31 6.19 25.86
N ALA A 439 11.09 7.31 26.55
CA ALA A 439 10.81 7.38 28.00
C ALA A 439 9.45 6.77 28.42
N ASP A 440 8.66 6.32 27.47
CA ASP A 440 7.33 5.74 27.59
C ASP A 440 7.23 4.34 26.94
N GLU A 441 8.33 3.69 26.61
CA GLU A 441 8.34 2.37 25.97
C GLU A 441 8.84 1.25 26.90
N ILE A 442 8.13 0.12 26.95
CA ILE A 442 8.43 -1.02 27.84
C ILE A 442 8.32 -2.33 27.07
N PHE A 443 9.28 -3.26 27.21
CA PHE A 443 9.15 -4.61 26.66
C PHE A 443 8.20 -5.48 27.49
N GLU A 444 7.56 -6.45 26.85
CA GLU A 444 6.81 -7.49 27.57
C GLU A 444 7.67 -8.26 28.59
N SER A 445 7.03 -8.77 29.64
CA SER A 445 7.71 -9.24 30.86
C SER A 445 8.77 -10.33 30.64
N ARG A 446 8.58 -11.21 29.66
CA ARG A 446 9.52 -12.30 29.35
C ARG A 446 10.84 -11.84 28.69
N PHE A 447 10.91 -10.61 28.18
CA PHE A 447 12.08 -10.13 27.43
C PHE A 447 13.35 -10.07 28.28
N ALA A 448 13.25 -9.59 29.53
CA ALA A 448 14.40 -9.43 30.43
C ALA A 448 15.18 -10.73 30.65
N GLN A 449 14.47 -11.86 30.67
CA GLN A 449 15.06 -13.19 30.91
C GLN A 449 15.77 -13.75 29.67
N ALA A 450 15.42 -13.27 28.48
CA ALA A 450 15.85 -13.85 27.22
C ALA A 450 16.82 -12.98 26.41
N VAL A 451 16.86 -11.67 26.64
CA VAL A 451 17.61 -10.72 25.81
C VAL A 451 19.07 -11.10 25.62
N HIS A 452 19.80 -11.53 26.66
CA HIS A 452 21.20 -11.90 26.48
C HIS A 452 21.40 -13.21 25.71
N ALA A 453 20.46 -14.15 25.79
CA ALA A 453 20.49 -15.35 24.96
C ALA A 453 20.17 -14.99 23.49
N LEU A 454 19.22 -14.08 23.28
CA LEU A 454 18.88 -13.53 21.97
C LEU A 454 20.10 -12.85 21.32
N LEU A 455 20.75 -11.91 22.03
CA LEU A 455 21.92 -11.17 21.53
C LEU A 455 23.13 -12.06 21.25
N ALA A 456 23.31 -13.12 22.03
CA ALA A 456 24.45 -14.03 21.85
C ALA A 456 24.22 -15.09 20.76
N GLY A 457 22.96 -15.45 20.49
CA GLY A 457 22.59 -16.47 19.51
C GLY A 457 22.34 -15.92 18.10
N THR A 458 22.01 -14.63 17.97
CA THR A 458 21.73 -14.01 16.67
C THR A 458 22.99 -13.77 15.85
N LYS A 459 22.87 -13.97 14.53
CA LYS A 459 23.88 -13.55 13.55
C LYS A 459 23.59 -12.15 13.00
N ALA A 460 22.40 -11.61 13.27
CA ALA A 460 22.04 -10.26 12.91
C ALA A 460 22.81 -9.22 13.73
N ASP A 461 22.89 -8.04 13.14
CA ASP A 461 23.36 -6.81 13.74
C ASP A 461 22.21 -5.90 14.14
N THR A 462 21.04 -6.01 13.52
CA THR A 462 19.86 -5.19 13.88
C THR A 462 18.69 -6.11 14.24
N LEU A 463 18.06 -5.89 15.41
CA LEU A 463 16.84 -6.61 15.80
C LEU A 463 15.64 -5.68 15.80
N CYS A 464 14.58 -6.15 15.14
CA CYS A 464 13.34 -5.41 14.94
C CYS A 464 12.19 -5.98 15.77
N PHE A 465 11.34 -5.10 16.29
CA PHE A 465 10.26 -5.44 17.22
C PHE A 465 8.97 -4.73 16.83
N ARG A 466 7.84 -5.28 17.25
CA ARG A 466 6.52 -4.65 17.13
C ARG A 466 6.24 -3.75 18.33
N LEU A 467 5.66 -2.59 18.06
CA LEU A 467 5.30 -1.60 19.06
C LEU A 467 3.78 -1.41 19.12
N PHE A 468 3.22 -1.43 20.31
CA PHE A 468 1.78 -1.38 20.57
C PHE A 468 1.42 -0.06 21.27
N ASP A 469 0.68 0.81 20.61
CA ASP A 469 0.25 2.11 21.14
C ASP A 469 -0.81 1.92 22.24
N MET A 470 -0.36 1.89 23.48
CA MET A 470 -1.22 1.68 24.65
C MET A 470 -2.15 2.88 24.83
N TRP A 471 -3.46 2.60 24.82
CA TRP A 471 -4.53 3.60 24.95
C TRP A 471 -5.15 3.62 26.36
N SER A 472 -4.91 2.54 27.11
CA SER A 472 -5.25 2.38 28.52
C SER A 472 -4.24 1.41 29.17
N PRO A 473 -4.29 1.20 30.51
CA PRO A 473 -3.46 0.19 31.18
C PRO A 473 -3.55 -1.23 30.62
N THR A 474 -4.63 -1.57 29.93
CA THR A 474 -4.91 -2.96 29.49
C THR A 474 -5.15 -3.08 28.00
N HIS A 475 -5.30 -1.97 27.26
CA HIS A 475 -5.63 -2.01 25.83
C HIS A 475 -4.72 -1.10 25.01
N TYR A 476 -4.38 -1.55 23.81
CA TYR A 476 -3.75 -0.75 22.78
C TYR A 476 -4.78 -0.34 21.72
N ARG A 477 -4.49 0.72 20.99
CA ARG A 477 -5.34 1.16 19.87
C ARG A 477 -4.96 0.40 18.60
N ASP A 478 -5.96 -0.04 17.88
CA ASP A 478 -5.84 -0.82 16.66
C ASP A 478 -7.00 -0.41 15.77
N ASP A 479 -6.77 0.50 14.83
CA ASP A 479 -7.72 0.93 13.80
C ASP A 479 -6.96 1.42 12.56
N ASP A 480 -7.65 2.03 11.61
CA ASP A 480 -7.11 2.40 10.30
C ASP A 480 -5.92 3.37 10.38
N TYR A 481 -5.84 4.17 11.44
CA TYR A 481 -4.77 5.15 11.64
C TYR A 481 -3.73 4.71 12.68
N TRP A 482 -4.03 3.70 13.49
CA TRP A 482 -3.20 3.25 14.62
C TRP A 482 -2.78 1.80 14.48
N GLN A 483 -1.88 1.54 13.53
CA GLN A 483 -1.41 0.20 13.16
C GLN A 483 0.06 -0.06 13.49
N ALA A 484 0.66 0.68 14.43
CA ALA A 484 2.09 0.52 14.75
C ALA A 484 2.48 -0.93 15.09
N HIS A 485 1.55 -1.69 15.67
CA HIS A 485 1.72 -3.09 16.04
C HIS A 485 1.84 -4.03 14.84
N ARG A 486 1.47 -3.61 13.62
CA ARG A 486 1.60 -4.41 12.40
C ARG A 486 2.99 -4.31 11.76
N TYR A 487 3.84 -3.39 12.22
CA TYR A 487 5.14 -3.12 11.63
C TYR A 487 6.28 -3.45 12.59
N TYR A 488 7.32 -4.09 12.07
CA TYR A 488 8.56 -4.31 12.79
C TYR A 488 9.51 -3.14 12.55
N ARG A 489 10.08 -2.60 13.64
CA ARG A 489 11.01 -1.46 13.60
C ARG A 489 12.27 -1.78 14.38
N PRO A 490 13.45 -1.22 14.04
CA PRO A 490 14.68 -1.50 14.76
C PRO A 490 14.65 -0.88 16.17
N PHE A 491 14.94 -1.67 17.21
CA PHE A 491 15.14 -1.19 18.59
C PHE A 491 16.52 -1.56 19.16
N LEU A 492 17.13 -2.62 18.64
CA LEU A 492 18.48 -3.06 19.01
C LEU A 492 19.37 -3.05 17.78
N THR A 493 20.56 -2.46 17.90
CA THR A 493 21.58 -2.56 16.85
C THR A 493 22.96 -2.77 17.45
N ARG A 494 23.75 -3.64 16.84
CA ARG A 494 25.16 -3.87 17.14
C ARG A 494 25.95 -2.78 16.44
N TYR A 495 26.78 -2.06 17.19
CA TYR A 495 27.63 -1.06 16.60
C TYR A 495 28.71 -1.71 15.73
N ARG A 496 28.85 -1.26 14.48
CA ARG A 496 29.85 -1.73 13.51
C ARG A 496 30.79 -0.58 13.16
N ASP A 497 32.04 -0.73 13.58
CA ASP A 497 33.08 0.22 13.21
C ASP A 497 33.32 0.21 11.70
N GLY A 498 33.44 1.40 11.09
CA GLY A 498 33.59 1.56 9.65
C GLY A 498 32.30 1.46 8.82
N PHE A 499 31.13 1.21 9.43
CA PHE A 499 29.84 1.32 8.74
C PHE A 499 29.35 2.78 8.74
N PRO A 500 29.04 3.39 7.58
CA PRO A 500 28.60 4.78 7.51
C PRO A 500 27.15 4.91 7.96
N TYR A 501 26.91 5.47 9.15
CA TYR A 501 25.56 5.71 9.68
C TYR A 501 24.98 7.02 9.15
N LYS A 502 23.88 6.94 8.38
CA LYS A 502 23.21 8.08 7.70
C LYS A 502 21.89 8.41 8.36
N TRP A 503 21.61 9.68 8.61
CA TRP A 503 20.36 10.13 9.22
C TRP A 503 19.38 10.66 8.18
N LYS A 504 18.09 10.46 8.44
CA LYS A 504 17.02 11.15 7.72
C LYS A 504 16.98 12.60 8.19
N GLU A 505 17.33 13.54 7.32
CA GLU A 505 17.46 14.97 7.66
C GLU A 505 16.08 15.67 7.72
N GLN A 506 15.25 15.28 8.70
CA GLN A 506 13.92 15.84 8.94
C GLN A 506 13.82 16.42 10.36
N TYR A 507 13.17 17.58 10.49
CA TYR A 507 13.00 18.26 11.80
C TYR A 507 12.11 17.50 12.77
N LEU A 508 11.18 16.70 12.25
CA LEU A 508 10.27 15.81 12.98
C LEU A 508 10.25 14.45 12.25
N HIS A 509 10.02 13.36 12.99
CA HIS A 509 9.86 12.01 12.42
C HIS A 509 11.09 11.48 11.67
N CYS A 510 12.28 11.86 12.11
CA CYS A 510 13.56 11.40 11.54
C CYS A 510 13.93 9.95 11.90
N GLY A 511 13.18 9.34 12.83
CA GLY A 511 13.43 7.98 13.32
C GLY A 511 14.41 7.93 14.49
N ARG A 512 14.42 6.80 15.21
CA ARG A 512 15.27 6.61 16.41
C ARG A 512 16.71 6.21 16.09
N PHE A 513 16.94 5.62 14.93
CA PHE A 513 18.26 5.18 14.47
C PHE A 513 18.63 5.91 13.17
N PRO A 514 19.92 5.88 12.78
CA PRO A 514 20.30 6.15 11.41
C PRO A 514 19.43 5.32 10.44
N ASP A 515 18.95 5.93 9.36
CA ASP A 515 17.97 5.36 8.42
C ASP A 515 18.47 4.05 7.79
N ASN A 516 19.79 3.92 7.65
CA ASN A 516 20.43 2.80 6.99
C ASN A 516 20.82 1.63 7.91
N VAL A 517 20.38 1.59 9.17
CA VAL A 517 20.65 0.43 10.06
C VAL A 517 19.99 -0.87 9.61
N LEU A 518 19.00 -0.79 8.72
CA LEU A 518 18.36 -1.96 8.08
C LEU A 518 19.15 -2.50 6.88
N GLU A 519 20.19 -1.79 6.43
CA GLU A 519 21.17 -2.33 5.46
C GLU A 519 22.13 -3.32 6.13
N LEU A 520 22.22 -3.32 7.47
CA LEU A 520 22.93 -4.34 8.24
C LEU A 520 22.08 -5.62 8.31
N PRO A 521 22.72 -6.81 8.48
CA PRO A 521 21.99 -8.06 8.72
C PRO A 521 20.96 -7.87 9.83
N SER A 522 19.69 -8.15 9.54
CA SER A 522 18.59 -7.87 10.47
C SER A 522 17.70 -9.08 10.69
N GLU A 523 17.17 -9.18 11.91
CA GLU A 523 16.23 -10.24 12.30
C GLU A 523 15.03 -9.59 13.01
N ILE A 524 13.85 -10.18 12.83
CA ILE A 524 12.68 -9.80 13.61
C ILE A 524 12.60 -10.63 14.87
N SER A 525 12.04 -10.04 15.92
CA SER A 525 11.88 -10.65 17.21
C SER A 525 10.41 -10.74 17.59
N ASP A 526 9.99 -11.90 18.11
CA ASP A 526 8.63 -12.12 18.61
C ASP A 526 8.32 -11.37 19.91
N TYR A 527 9.35 -10.79 20.56
CA TYR A 527 9.13 -9.90 21.70
C TYR A 527 8.43 -8.61 21.27
N ARG A 528 7.56 -8.12 22.13
CA ARG A 528 6.68 -6.98 21.85
C ARG A 528 6.96 -5.83 22.81
N ILE A 529 6.72 -4.61 22.34
CA ILE A 529 6.95 -3.37 23.08
C ILE A 529 5.62 -2.66 23.28
N GLN A 530 5.32 -2.28 24.52
CA GLN A 530 4.23 -1.38 24.87
C GLN A 530 4.72 0.06 24.75
N HIS A 531 4.00 0.91 24.03
CA HIS A 531 4.25 2.34 23.94
C HIS A 531 3.16 3.09 24.68
N TRP A 532 3.53 3.63 25.84
CA TRP A 532 2.64 4.30 26.77
C TRP A 532 2.40 5.76 26.44
N GLY A 533 2.92 6.25 25.31
CA GLY A 533 2.80 7.65 24.90
C GLY A 533 1.37 8.14 24.64
N TRP A 534 0.34 7.31 24.77
CA TRP A 534 -1.06 7.64 24.46
C TRP A 534 -2.07 7.23 25.56
N TYR A 535 -1.60 6.64 26.65
CA TYR A 535 -2.46 5.83 27.52
C TYR A 535 -3.46 6.61 28.38
N THR A 536 -3.29 7.94 28.51
CA THR A 536 -4.26 8.79 29.22
C THR A 536 -4.82 9.88 28.30
N PRO A 537 -6.09 10.30 28.52
CA PRO A 537 -6.65 11.43 27.78
C PRO A 537 -5.80 12.69 27.88
N ALA A 538 -5.24 13.01 29.05
CA ALA A 538 -4.42 14.21 29.25
C ALA A 538 -3.15 14.22 28.38
N ILE A 539 -2.47 13.08 28.24
CA ILE A 539 -1.30 12.95 27.35
C ILE A 539 -1.71 13.13 25.89
N ARG A 540 -2.86 12.55 25.48
CA ARG A 540 -3.37 12.66 24.12
C ARG A 540 -3.74 14.09 23.75
N THR A 541 -4.44 14.81 24.62
CA THR A 541 -4.76 16.24 24.43
C THR A 541 -3.50 17.08 24.28
N SER A 542 -2.52 16.89 25.16
CA SER A 542 -1.25 17.62 25.08
C SER A 542 -0.46 17.31 23.80
N LYS A 543 -0.44 16.04 23.35
CA LYS A 543 0.21 15.66 22.08
C LYS A 543 -0.53 16.24 20.86
N TYR A 544 -1.87 16.20 20.86
CA TYR A 544 -2.69 16.77 19.78
C TYR A 544 -2.45 18.27 19.61
N GLU A 545 -2.57 19.05 20.70
CA GLU A 545 -2.33 20.51 20.69
C GLU A 545 -0.93 20.84 20.17
N ARG A 546 0.05 20.03 20.55
CA ARG A 546 1.44 20.19 20.10
C ARG A 546 1.61 19.92 18.61
N TYR A 547 1.00 18.88 18.05
CA TYR A 547 1.06 18.62 16.61
C TYR A 547 0.37 19.72 15.81
N GLN A 548 -0.78 20.22 16.29
CA GLN A 548 -1.46 21.37 15.69
C GLN A 548 -0.59 22.63 15.69
N GLN A 549 0.27 22.82 16.69
CA GLN A 549 1.17 23.96 16.74
C GLN A 549 2.42 23.80 15.85
N LEU A 550 3.01 22.60 15.81
CA LEU A 550 4.29 22.35 15.14
C LEU A 550 4.15 21.97 13.67
N ASP A 551 3.02 21.35 13.31
CA ASP A 551 2.75 20.82 11.97
C ASP A 551 1.26 21.03 11.61
N PRO A 552 0.76 22.29 11.58
CA PRO A 552 -0.67 22.59 11.38
C PRO A 552 -1.21 22.08 10.04
N ASP A 553 -0.36 22.02 9.02
CA ASP A 553 -0.71 21.57 7.67
C ASP A 553 -0.38 20.09 7.45
N ALA A 554 0.00 19.34 8.49
CA ALA A 554 0.41 17.93 8.41
C ALA A 554 1.49 17.67 7.33
N ARG A 555 2.49 18.55 7.25
CA ARG A 555 3.60 18.47 6.29
C ARG A 555 4.51 17.27 6.56
N TYR A 556 4.59 16.81 7.80
CA TYR A 556 5.49 15.74 8.21
C TYR A 556 4.78 14.46 8.68
N GLY A 557 3.49 14.53 9.00
CA GLY A 557 2.68 13.37 9.44
C GLY A 557 1.38 13.22 8.67
N LEU A 558 0.59 12.19 9.01
CA LEU A 558 -0.72 11.97 8.40
C LEU A 558 -1.77 12.83 9.11
N LYS A 559 -2.46 13.70 8.38
CA LYS A 559 -3.44 14.65 8.95
C LYS A 559 -4.57 13.92 9.68
N GLU A 560 -5.10 12.88 9.06
CA GLU A 560 -6.18 12.05 9.57
C GLU A 560 -5.77 11.32 10.85
N GLN A 561 -4.50 10.89 10.93
CA GLN A 561 -3.96 10.31 12.17
C GLN A 561 -3.90 11.36 13.28
N TYR A 562 -3.46 12.60 13.00
CA TYR A 562 -3.44 13.67 13.99
C TYR A 562 -4.85 14.00 14.50
N GLU A 563 -5.82 14.15 13.60
CA GLU A 563 -7.22 14.40 13.95
C GLU A 563 -7.83 13.26 14.77
N SER A 564 -7.44 12.01 14.48
CA SER A 564 -7.90 10.84 15.23
C SER A 564 -7.37 10.74 16.66
N ILE A 565 -6.35 11.52 17.08
CA ILE A 565 -5.76 11.42 18.44
C ILE A 565 -6.83 11.59 19.54
N LEU A 566 -7.80 12.47 19.30
CA LEU A 566 -8.87 12.81 20.24
C LEU A 566 -10.21 12.17 19.88
N ASP A 567 -10.20 11.16 19.03
CA ASP A 567 -11.37 10.35 18.71
C ASP A 567 -12.07 9.86 20.00
N PRO A 568 -13.37 10.17 20.18
CA PRO A 568 -14.12 9.75 21.35
C PRO A 568 -14.40 8.24 21.38
N THR A 569 -14.27 7.55 20.24
CA THR A 569 -14.64 6.14 20.03
C THR A 569 -13.56 5.32 19.32
N PRO A 570 -12.31 5.27 19.84
CA PRO A 570 -11.22 4.52 19.22
C PRO A 570 -11.46 3.01 19.31
N ARG A 571 -11.04 2.23 18.31
CA ARG A 571 -11.06 0.76 18.40
C ARG A 571 -9.88 0.29 19.25
N LEU A 572 -10.19 -0.40 20.35
CA LEU A 572 -9.21 -0.84 21.34
C LEU A 572 -9.13 -2.37 21.39
N SER A 573 -7.91 -2.88 21.38
CA SER A 573 -7.59 -4.30 21.46
C SER A 573 -6.92 -4.63 22.79
N LEU A 574 -7.27 -5.76 23.41
CA LEU A 574 -6.73 -6.17 24.70
C LEU A 574 -5.25 -6.54 24.58
N TRP A 575 -4.42 -5.96 25.44
CA TRP A 575 -3.03 -6.40 25.62
C TRP A 575 -2.95 -7.60 26.55
N ILE A 576 -2.37 -8.69 26.08
CA ILE A 576 -2.11 -9.90 26.87
C ILE A 576 -0.59 -10.09 26.97
N ASP A 577 -0.05 -10.08 28.19
CA ASP A 577 1.37 -10.34 28.45
C ASP A 577 1.59 -11.84 28.71
N PRO A 578 2.24 -12.59 27.80
CA PRO A 578 2.41 -14.03 27.90
C PRO A 578 3.32 -14.48 29.07
N GLY A 579 4.02 -13.55 29.73
CA GLY A 579 4.86 -13.84 30.90
C GLY A 579 4.20 -13.55 32.26
N ARG A 580 2.96 -13.03 32.30
CA ARG A 580 2.19 -12.85 33.54
C ARG A 580 1.12 -13.93 33.65
N ASP A 581 1.28 -14.85 34.60
CA ASP A 581 0.25 -15.82 34.96
C ASP A 581 -0.97 -15.12 35.59
N ASP A 582 -1.97 -14.76 34.77
CA ASP A 582 -3.27 -14.26 35.23
C ASP A 582 -4.15 -15.41 35.75
N VAL A 583 -3.77 -15.98 36.90
CA VAL A 583 -4.60 -16.99 37.61
C VAL A 583 -5.46 -16.38 38.73
N ASN A 584 -5.29 -15.10 39.08
CA ASN A 584 -5.94 -14.53 40.27
C ASN A 584 -6.91 -13.35 40.07
N ASN A 585 -7.29 -12.98 38.84
CA ASN A 585 -8.24 -11.87 38.63
C ASN A 585 -9.58 -12.28 37.99
N LYS A 586 -10.16 -13.39 38.47
CA LYS A 586 -11.51 -13.87 38.08
C LYS A 586 -12.62 -13.64 39.11
N HIS A 587 -12.42 -12.82 40.15
CA HIS A 587 -13.46 -12.65 41.19
C HIS A 587 -13.99 -11.24 41.49
N GLU A 588 -13.63 -10.20 40.73
CA GLU A 588 -14.16 -8.83 41.02
C GLU A 588 -15.03 -8.20 39.92
N ALA A 589 -15.37 -8.91 38.85
CA ALA A 589 -16.22 -8.38 37.79
C ALA A 589 -17.50 -9.20 37.56
N GLU A 590 -18.15 -9.71 38.62
CA GLU A 590 -19.52 -10.27 38.51
C GLU A 590 -20.15 -10.43 39.91
N SER A 591 -20.63 -9.33 40.50
CA SER A 591 -21.79 -9.36 41.44
C SER A 591 -22.30 -7.95 41.69
N GLY A 592 -23.18 -7.48 40.81
CA GLY A 592 -24.16 -6.48 41.20
C GLY A 592 -25.36 -7.20 41.81
N ASP A 593 -25.52 -7.15 43.13
CA ASP A 593 -26.87 -6.99 43.68
C ASP A 593 -26.90 -6.39 45.10
N THR A 594 -27.71 -5.34 45.16
CA THR A 594 -28.49 -4.75 46.26
C THR A 594 -28.12 -4.93 47.75
N ALA A 595 -28.10 -3.75 48.39
CA ALA A 595 -28.66 -3.43 49.72
C ALA A 595 -27.80 -3.56 50.99
N SER A 596 -27.61 -2.37 51.59
CA SER A 596 -27.59 -2.06 53.03
C SER A 596 -26.48 -2.65 53.90
N VAL A 597 -25.59 -1.77 54.37
CA VAL A 597 -24.84 -2.03 55.60
C VAL A 597 -24.99 -0.84 56.54
N LYS A 598 -25.78 -1.07 57.59
CA LYS A 598 -25.71 -0.35 58.86
C LYS A 598 -24.47 -0.80 59.62
N SER A 599 -23.82 0.19 60.23
CA SER A 599 -23.24 0.25 61.58
C SER A 599 -22.25 -0.80 62.10
N ASP A 600 -21.37 -0.26 62.93
CA ASP A 600 -20.62 -0.89 64.03
C ASP A 600 -19.27 -1.53 63.65
N VAL A 601 -18.16 -0.81 63.82
CA VAL A 601 -17.45 -0.46 65.08
C VAL A 601 -16.52 -1.58 65.57
N ASN A 602 -15.26 -1.16 65.74
CA ASN A 602 -14.27 -1.59 66.74
C ASN A 602 -13.21 -2.65 66.39
N THR A 603 -11.95 -2.20 66.30
CA THR A 603 -10.88 -2.32 67.32
C THR A 603 -9.52 -2.63 66.69
N GLY A 604 -8.63 -1.64 66.67
CA GLY A 604 -7.31 -1.72 67.32
C GLY A 604 -6.22 -1.51 66.28
N VAL A 605 -5.20 -0.68 66.44
CA VAL A 605 -4.45 -0.31 67.65
C VAL A 605 -3.72 1.03 67.43
N ASN A 606 -3.70 1.80 68.53
CA ASN A 606 -2.81 2.86 69.01
C ASN A 606 -2.22 3.96 68.11
N ILE A 607 -2.62 5.17 68.53
CA ILE A 607 -2.03 6.49 68.38
C ILE A 607 -0.78 6.60 69.25
N GLU A 608 0.30 7.21 68.74
CA GLU A 608 1.23 8.04 69.50
C GLU A 608 2.06 8.88 68.50
N ASP A 609 1.56 10.07 68.17
CA ASP A 609 2.29 11.34 68.31
C ASP A 609 1.56 12.50 67.60
N ALA A 610 1.27 13.53 68.40
CA ALA A 610 0.67 14.80 67.98
C ALA A 610 1.68 15.60 67.12
N THR A 611 1.26 16.54 66.27
CA THR A 611 1.04 17.93 66.71
C THR A 611 -0.03 18.69 65.91
N ALA A 612 -0.61 19.65 66.62
CA ALA A 612 -1.66 20.55 66.19
C ALA A 612 -1.15 21.65 65.25
N GLU A 613 -1.56 21.60 63.99
CA GLU A 613 -1.59 22.76 63.08
C GLU A 613 -2.54 22.42 61.91
N ASN A 614 -3.84 22.30 62.22
CA ASN A 614 -4.91 22.24 61.23
C ASN A 614 -6.24 22.61 61.91
N LYS A 615 -6.44 23.91 62.10
CA LYS A 615 -7.75 24.51 62.37
C LYS A 615 -7.81 25.82 61.59
N ILE A 616 -8.86 25.95 60.77
CA ILE A 616 -9.36 27.14 60.05
C ILE A 616 -9.03 27.14 58.54
N GLU A 617 -9.90 26.50 57.73
CA GLU A 617 -10.63 27.10 56.59
C GLU A 617 -11.27 26.00 55.70
N ALA A 618 -12.52 25.63 56.00
CA ALA A 618 -13.45 24.98 55.06
C ALA A 618 -14.87 24.97 55.67
N ILE A 619 -15.47 26.14 55.86
CA ILE A 619 -16.90 26.28 56.12
C ILE A 619 -17.39 27.48 55.31
N HIS A 620 -17.86 27.23 54.08
CA HIS A 620 -18.94 27.99 53.46
C HIS A 620 -19.73 27.02 52.57
N THR A 621 -20.76 26.48 53.21
CA THR A 621 -21.98 25.78 52.76
C THR A 621 -22.55 26.33 51.45
N VAL A 622 -22.90 25.49 50.46
CA VAL A 622 -24.15 24.69 50.38
C VAL A 622 -25.39 25.53 50.68
N GLU A 623 -25.95 26.16 49.64
CA GLU A 623 -27.37 26.51 49.50
C GLU A 623 -27.58 27.26 48.17
N ALA A 624 -28.26 26.64 47.20
CA ALA A 624 -29.17 27.28 46.22
C ALA A 624 -29.36 26.44 44.93
N VAL A 625 -30.14 25.35 44.98
CA VAL A 625 -30.95 24.91 43.83
C VAL A 625 -32.23 24.26 44.36
N GLN A 626 -33.28 25.06 44.55
CA GLN A 626 -34.67 24.67 44.29
C GLN A 626 -35.61 25.87 44.47
N MET A 627 -36.53 26.01 43.51
CA MET A 627 -37.73 26.85 43.49
C MET A 627 -37.62 28.28 42.92
N ALA A 628 -38.02 28.45 41.65
CA ALA A 628 -39.12 29.35 41.26
C ALA A 628 -39.50 29.16 39.77
N ASN A 629 -40.54 28.36 39.53
CA ASN A 629 -41.35 28.40 38.30
C ASN A 629 -42.35 29.55 38.40
N ALA A 630 -42.51 30.36 37.35
CA ALA A 630 -43.80 30.67 36.69
C ALA A 630 -43.76 31.97 35.86
N ALA A 631 -43.80 31.85 34.53
CA ALA A 631 -44.70 32.59 33.64
C ALA A 631 -44.58 32.05 32.20
N ASN A 632 -45.71 31.57 31.66
CA ASN A 632 -45.99 31.17 30.27
C ASN A 632 -47.09 32.12 29.73
N PRO A 633 -47.52 32.10 28.45
CA PRO A 633 -46.92 31.58 27.20
C PRO A 633 -47.08 32.54 25.99
N VAL A 634 -46.29 32.40 24.91
CA VAL A 634 -46.73 32.55 23.50
C VAL A 634 -45.75 31.77 22.62
N GLU A 635 -46.30 31.05 21.65
CA GLU A 635 -45.74 30.03 20.76
C GLU A 635 -44.49 30.45 19.95
N THR A 636 -43.43 29.65 20.07
CA THR A 636 -42.52 29.32 18.97
C THR A 636 -42.16 27.84 19.06
N ALA A 637 -42.20 27.16 17.92
CA ALA A 637 -41.89 25.75 17.74
C ALA A 637 -40.48 25.42 18.23
N PRO A 638 -40.24 24.29 18.93
CA PRO A 638 -38.90 23.91 19.32
C PRO A 638 -38.13 23.37 18.12
N ALA A 639 -36.93 23.93 17.98
CA ALA A 639 -35.89 23.49 17.08
C ALA A 639 -35.66 21.98 17.18
N HIS A 640 -35.52 21.37 16.00
CA HIS A 640 -35.13 20.00 15.79
C HIS A 640 -33.83 19.67 16.55
N GLU A 641 -33.89 18.68 17.45
CA GLU A 641 -32.72 17.92 17.81
C GLU A 641 -32.19 17.25 16.54
N VAL A 642 -31.01 17.69 16.11
CA VAL A 642 -30.20 16.97 15.14
C VAL A 642 -29.78 15.66 15.81
N ILE A 643 -30.49 14.58 15.46
CA ILE A 643 -30.11 13.21 15.82
C ILE A 643 -28.84 12.89 15.02
N ASN A 644 -27.75 12.69 15.76
CA ASN A 644 -26.46 12.28 15.24
C ASN A 644 -26.51 10.78 14.87
N PRO A 645 -26.26 10.36 13.61
CA PRO A 645 -26.44 8.98 13.14
C PRO A 645 -25.24 8.09 13.49
N ALA A 646 -24.83 8.06 14.76
CA ALA A 646 -23.64 7.32 15.21
C ALA A 646 -23.87 6.56 16.54
N ASN A 647 -25.05 5.98 16.72
CA ASN A 647 -25.23 4.94 17.74
C ASN A 647 -25.09 3.56 17.10
N PRO A 648 -23.94 2.87 17.25
CA PRO A 648 -23.84 1.48 16.84
C PRO A 648 -24.82 0.65 17.67
N VAL A 649 -25.57 -0.19 16.96
CA VAL A 649 -26.36 -1.28 17.53
C VAL A 649 -25.54 -1.97 18.62
N ASN A 650 -26.11 -2.04 19.83
CA ASN A 650 -25.49 -2.67 21.00
C ASN A 650 -25.15 -4.13 20.69
N THR A 651 -23.90 -4.38 20.31
CA THR A 651 -23.33 -5.68 19.92
C THR A 651 -23.40 -6.74 21.04
N SER A 652 -23.66 -6.33 22.28
CA SER A 652 -23.90 -7.27 23.40
C SER A 652 -25.27 -7.98 23.33
N ALA A 653 -26.22 -7.48 22.53
CA ALA A 653 -27.51 -8.14 22.32
C ALA A 653 -27.46 -9.23 21.23
N VAL A 654 -26.54 -9.12 20.27
CA VAL A 654 -26.31 -10.14 19.22
C VAL A 654 -25.40 -11.26 19.74
N ALA A 655 -24.41 -10.92 20.58
CA ALA A 655 -23.50 -11.89 21.19
C ALA A 655 -24.17 -12.83 22.23
N LYS A 656 -25.37 -12.51 22.72
CA LYS A 656 -26.09 -13.36 23.70
C LYS A 656 -26.84 -14.54 23.08
N ILE A 657 -26.83 -14.69 21.76
CA ILE A 657 -27.34 -15.88 21.03
C ILE A 657 -26.19 -16.78 20.54
N ALA A 658 -24.93 -16.39 20.75
CA ALA A 658 -23.76 -17.24 20.45
C ALA A 658 -23.45 -18.19 21.61
N GLY A 659 -24.44 -19.00 21.98
CA GLY A 659 -24.29 -20.16 22.84
C GLY A 659 -24.28 -21.42 21.99
N VAL A 660 -23.10 -22.05 21.93
CA VAL A 660 -22.87 -23.46 21.54
C VAL A 660 -22.82 -23.73 20.02
N HIS A 661 -21.89 -24.62 19.64
CA HIS A 661 -22.06 -25.55 18.52
C HIS A 661 -23.55 -25.89 18.33
N ALA A 662 -24.02 -26.09 17.09
CA ALA A 662 -25.37 -26.59 16.86
C ALA A 662 -25.60 -27.96 17.56
N ILE A 663 -26.02 -27.90 18.82
CA ILE A 663 -26.49 -28.96 19.71
C ILE A 663 -27.65 -28.31 20.49
N ILE A 664 -28.84 -28.30 19.88
CA ILE A 664 -30.08 -28.14 20.65
C ILE A 664 -30.45 -29.55 21.12
N GLY A 665 -29.85 -29.99 22.22
CA GLY A 665 -29.76 -31.42 22.53
C GLY A 665 -29.04 -32.19 21.41
N SER A 666 -29.15 -33.52 21.39
CA SER A 666 -28.39 -34.40 20.50
C SER A 666 -28.74 -34.34 18.98
N ARG A 667 -29.06 -33.17 18.42
CA ARG A 667 -29.42 -33.04 16.99
C ARG A 667 -28.95 -31.73 16.35
N THR A 668 -28.38 -31.86 15.14
CA THR A 668 -27.91 -30.78 14.24
C THR A 668 -29.04 -30.35 13.30
N LEU A 669 -29.20 -29.03 13.08
CA LEU A 669 -30.18 -28.46 12.14
C LEU A 669 -29.66 -28.49 10.69
N THR A 670 -30.57 -28.61 9.74
CA THR A 670 -30.30 -28.72 8.30
C THR A 670 -30.30 -27.34 7.62
N LYS A 671 -29.63 -27.22 6.46
CA LYS A 671 -29.55 -25.98 5.65
C LYS A 671 -30.93 -25.33 5.38
N GLY A 672 -31.96 -26.13 5.14
CA GLY A 672 -33.32 -25.64 4.89
C GLY A 672 -34.03 -25.08 6.15
N GLU A 673 -33.58 -25.43 7.35
CA GLU A 673 -34.12 -24.91 8.61
C GLU A 673 -33.50 -23.54 8.96
N ILE A 674 -32.27 -23.26 8.51
CA ILE A 674 -31.59 -21.97 8.68
C ILE A 674 -32.08 -20.95 7.65
N GLU A 675 -32.21 -21.34 6.37
CA GLU A 675 -32.87 -20.53 5.33
C GLU A 675 -34.31 -20.19 5.75
N GLY A 676 -35.03 -21.16 6.32
CA GLY A 676 -36.37 -20.95 6.87
C GLY A 676 -36.44 -20.10 8.13
N ALA A 677 -35.33 -19.80 8.81
CA ALA A 677 -35.29 -18.95 10.01
C ALA A 677 -34.82 -17.52 9.72
N LEU A 678 -33.86 -17.35 8.80
CA LEU A 678 -33.38 -16.05 8.33
C LEU A 678 -34.41 -15.32 7.42
N TYR A 679 -35.22 -16.09 6.69
CA TYR A 679 -36.18 -15.56 5.70
C TYR A 679 -37.65 -15.82 6.04
N ARG A 680 -38.02 -16.23 7.27
CA ARG A 680 -39.44 -16.50 7.58
C ARG A 680 -40.28 -15.25 7.76
N GLU A 681 -41.14 -15.08 6.76
CA GLU A 681 -42.53 -14.62 6.82
C GLU A 681 -42.85 -13.60 7.92
N GLY A 682 -42.80 -12.32 7.53
CA GLY A 682 -43.67 -11.31 8.13
C GLY A 682 -45.14 -11.72 7.96
N LYS A 683 -45.66 -12.52 8.90
CA LYS A 683 -47.09 -12.53 9.21
C LYS A 683 -47.41 -11.25 9.98
N GLY A 684 -47.36 -10.14 9.26
CA GLY A 684 -47.89 -8.85 9.70
C GLY A 684 -48.92 -8.40 8.68
N GLU A 685 -50.17 -8.31 9.11
CA GLU A 685 -51.24 -7.71 8.32
C GLU A 685 -50.95 -6.22 8.10
N GLU A 686 -50.33 -5.89 6.97
CA GLU A 686 -50.57 -4.62 6.28
C GLU A 686 -50.60 -4.92 4.77
N GLN A 687 -51.80 -4.79 4.21
CA GLN A 687 -52.17 -5.14 2.84
C GLN A 687 -51.99 -3.94 1.88
N GLY A 688 -51.68 -4.23 0.61
CA GLY A 688 -52.35 -3.51 -0.49
C GLY A 688 -51.50 -3.00 -1.66
N MET A 689 -50.17 -2.94 -1.56
CA MET A 689 -49.36 -2.45 -2.68
C MET A 689 -49.09 -3.55 -3.71
N ALA A 690 -49.52 -3.34 -4.95
CA ALA A 690 -49.20 -4.24 -6.05
C ALA A 690 -47.68 -4.21 -6.32
N CYS A 691 -47.09 -5.38 -6.57
CA CYS A 691 -45.68 -5.47 -6.93
C CYS A 691 -45.38 -4.64 -8.18
N LYS A 692 -44.42 -3.72 -8.08
CA LYS A 692 -44.03 -2.81 -9.18
C LYS A 692 -43.50 -3.52 -10.42
N LEU A 693 -42.95 -4.72 -10.25
CA LEU A 693 -42.48 -5.53 -11.37
C LEU A 693 -43.56 -6.44 -11.96
N CYS A 694 -44.31 -7.22 -11.17
CA CYS A 694 -45.21 -8.24 -11.71
C CYS A 694 -46.72 -7.94 -11.57
N GLY A 695 -47.09 -6.86 -10.89
CA GLY A 695 -48.49 -6.46 -10.64
C GLY A 695 -49.23 -7.35 -9.64
N SER A 696 -48.58 -8.36 -9.06
CA SER A 696 -49.22 -9.25 -8.08
C SER A 696 -49.54 -8.50 -6.79
N SER A 697 -50.73 -8.75 -6.24
CA SER A 697 -51.15 -8.32 -4.91
C SER A 697 -50.62 -9.23 -3.78
N ASN A 698 -49.91 -10.31 -4.11
CA ASN A 698 -49.24 -11.17 -3.14
C ASN A 698 -47.93 -10.51 -2.66
N THR A 699 -48.08 -9.48 -1.84
CA THR A 699 -46.99 -8.71 -1.24
C THR A 699 -47.15 -8.68 0.27
N ALA A 700 -46.03 -8.63 0.97
CA ALA A 700 -45.98 -8.56 2.43
C ALA A 700 -44.77 -7.73 2.88
N VAL A 701 -44.82 -7.21 4.11
CA VAL A 701 -43.68 -6.51 4.70
C VAL A 701 -42.50 -7.47 4.82
N PHE A 702 -41.37 -7.10 4.21
CA PHE A 702 -40.10 -7.79 4.35
C PHE A 702 -39.37 -7.34 5.62
N HIS A 703 -39.18 -6.02 5.79
CA HIS A 703 -38.57 -5.43 6.99
C HIS A 703 -39.01 -3.97 7.17
N ARG A 704 -39.02 -3.47 8.42
CA ARG A 704 -39.30 -2.06 8.75
C ARG A 704 -38.05 -1.43 9.35
N TYR A 705 -37.53 -0.39 8.69
CA TYR A 705 -36.46 0.47 9.21
C TYR A 705 -37.07 1.74 9.82
N GLU A 706 -36.23 2.57 10.43
CA GLU A 706 -36.66 3.83 11.06
C GLU A 706 -37.31 4.78 10.05
N HIS A 707 -36.73 4.92 8.86
CA HIS A 707 -37.15 5.89 7.85
C HIS A 707 -37.97 5.28 6.70
N PHE A 708 -37.97 3.96 6.53
CA PHE A 708 -38.64 3.31 5.39
C PHE A 708 -39.02 1.85 5.65
N THR A 709 -39.85 1.28 4.77
CA THR A 709 -40.27 -0.13 4.86
C THR A 709 -40.04 -0.85 3.54
N LEU A 710 -39.39 -2.01 3.61
CA LEU A 710 -39.23 -2.90 2.47
C LEU A 710 -40.40 -3.88 2.38
N ILE A 711 -40.92 -4.05 1.17
CA ILE A 711 -42.01 -4.93 0.79
C ILE A 711 -41.47 -6.05 -0.11
N GLY A 712 -41.75 -7.30 0.26
CA GLY A 712 -41.42 -8.47 -0.54
C GLY A 712 -42.62 -8.96 -1.35
N CYS A 713 -42.42 -9.28 -2.62
CA CYS A 713 -43.41 -9.94 -3.46
C CYS A 713 -43.28 -11.47 -3.40
N GLY A 714 -44.32 -12.15 -2.93
CA GLY A 714 -44.37 -13.62 -2.89
C GLY A 714 -44.51 -14.30 -4.26
N SER A 715 -44.83 -13.54 -5.32
CA SER A 715 -45.02 -14.08 -6.68
C SER A 715 -43.77 -14.02 -7.55
N CYS A 716 -43.02 -12.91 -7.52
CA CYS A 716 -41.79 -12.77 -8.32
C CYS A 716 -40.52 -12.65 -7.48
N GLY A 717 -40.64 -12.50 -6.16
CA GLY A 717 -39.49 -12.38 -5.28
C GLY A 717 -38.81 -11.01 -5.26
N LEU A 718 -39.36 -9.97 -5.90
CA LEU A 718 -38.82 -8.61 -5.79
C LEU A 718 -38.96 -8.09 -4.36
N ILE A 719 -37.94 -7.37 -3.87
CA ILE A 719 -38.04 -6.53 -2.66
C ILE A 719 -37.93 -5.07 -3.11
N PHE A 720 -38.79 -4.21 -2.59
CA PHE A 720 -38.87 -2.81 -2.97
C PHE A 720 -39.42 -1.95 -1.83
N ARG A 721 -39.10 -0.67 -1.83
CA ARG A 721 -39.61 0.28 -0.83
C ARG A 721 -41.12 0.53 -0.98
N ASN A 722 -41.80 0.68 0.16
CA ASN A 722 -43.24 0.94 0.22
C ASN A 722 -43.65 2.35 -0.25
N ASP A 723 -42.70 3.28 -0.30
CA ASP A 723 -42.90 4.70 -0.60
C ASP A 723 -42.31 5.11 -1.96
N VAL A 724 -41.94 4.14 -2.81
CA VAL A 724 -41.31 4.37 -4.12
C VAL A 724 -42.08 5.31 -5.05
N ASP A 725 -43.42 5.39 -4.92
CA ASP A 725 -44.26 6.31 -5.74
C ASP A 725 -44.26 7.75 -5.22
N ARG A 726 -43.67 8.02 -4.04
CA ARG A 726 -43.76 9.30 -3.32
C ARG A 726 -42.41 9.97 -3.12
N ILE A 727 -41.33 9.24 -3.35
CA ILE A 727 -39.96 9.75 -3.28
C ILE A 727 -39.60 10.34 -4.63
N GLN A 728 -38.86 11.45 -4.62
CA GLN A 728 -38.08 11.92 -5.76
C GLN A 728 -36.62 11.58 -5.44
N PRO A 729 -36.08 10.46 -5.95
CA PRO A 729 -34.73 10.00 -5.62
C PRO A 729 -33.67 11.03 -5.99
N GLU A 730 -33.98 11.87 -6.96
CA GLU A 730 -33.13 12.93 -7.48
C GLU A 730 -32.72 13.97 -6.41
N ASP A 731 -33.59 14.23 -5.44
CA ASP A 731 -33.25 15.14 -4.34
C ASP A 731 -32.37 14.45 -3.29
N MET A 732 -32.49 13.13 -3.13
CA MET A 732 -31.73 12.35 -2.14
C MET A 732 -30.31 12.04 -2.63
N ILE A 733 -30.15 11.74 -3.92
CA ILE A 733 -28.87 11.35 -4.52
C ILE A 733 -27.86 12.50 -4.43
N ALA A 734 -28.22 13.73 -4.81
CA ALA A 734 -27.29 14.85 -4.72
C ALA A 734 -26.79 15.10 -3.29
N ASP A 735 -27.65 14.90 -2.29
CA ASP A 735 -27.31 15.05 -0.86
C ASP A 735 -26.43 13.91 -0.33
N ILE A 736 -26.63 12.67 -0.79
CA ILE A 736 -25.83 11.50 -0.38
C ILE A 736 -24.45 11.52 -1.05
N TYR A 737 -24.41 11.77 -2.35
CA TYR A 737 -23.21 11.76 -3.20
C TYR A 737 -22.50 13.13 -3.23
N ASN A 738 -22.33 13.74 -2.06
CA ASN A 738 -21.72 15.07 -1.88
C ASN A 738 -20.18 15.01 -1.73
N VAL A 739 -19.56 16.16 -1.46
CA VAL A 739 -18.10 16.32 -1.25
C VAL A 739 -17.49 15.32 -0.26
N LYS A 740 -18.22 14.88 0.78
CA LYS A 740 -17.75 13.86 1.73
C LYS A 740 -17.70 12.49 1.08
N TRP A 741 -18.69 12.15 0.25
CA TRP A 741 -18.69 10.91 -0.51
C TRP A 741 -17.56 10.90 -1.55
N VAL A 742 -17.32 12.04 -2.23
CA VAL A 742 -16.18 12.21 -3.14
C VAL A 742 -14.84 12.04 -2.41
N ALA A 743 -14.68 12.63 -1.22
CA ALA A 743 -13.48 12.48 -0.42
C ALA A 743 -13.27 11.03 0.07
N MET A 744 -14.34 10.38 0.54
CA MET A 744 -14.32 8.94 0.86
C MET A 744 -13.90 8.12 -0.36
N ARG A 745 -14.47 8.41 -1.54
CA ARG A 745 -14.17 7.72 -2.79
C ARG A 745 -12.72 7.94 -3.22
N ASP A 746 -12.17 9.15 -3.13
CA ASP A 746 -10.76 9.43 -3.45
C ASP A 746 -9.81 8.65 -2.54
N SER A 747 -10.11 8.57 -1.24
CA SER A 747 -9.34 7.77 -0.29
C SER A 747 -9.39 6.25 -0.57
N ALA A 748 -10.46 5.77 -1.20
CA ALA A 748 -10.67 4.37 -1.59
C ALA A 748 -10.31 4.06 -3.06
N ALA A 749 -10.03 5.09 -3.88
CA ALA A 749 -9.88 5.00 -5.34
C ALA A 749 -8.69 4.12 -5.78
N ALA A 750 -7.73 3.87 -4.90
CA ALA A 750 -6.57 3.04 -5.20
C ALA A 750 -6.84 1.52 -5.26
N SER A 751 -8.02 1.03 -4.84
CA SER A 751 -8.26 -0.44 -4.80
C SER A 751 -9.65 -0.94 -5.25
N THR A 752 -10.72 -0.14 -5.19
CA THR A 752 -12.10 -0.66 -5.45
C THR A 752 -12.77 -0.04 -6.68
N TYR A 753 -12.67 1.28 -6.86
CA TYR A 753 -13.40 1.98 -7.94
C TYR A 753 -12.64 1.98 -9.27
N GLY A 754 -11.30 2.02 -9.26
CA GLY A 754 -10.49 1.70 -10.44
C GLY A 754 -10.77 0.29 -10.97
N ASP A 755 -10.97 -0.68 -10.08
CA ASP A 755 -11.36 -2.06 -10.43
C ASP A 755 -12.76 -2.15 -11.04
N HIS A 756 -13.67 -1.22 -10.75
CA HIS A 756 -14.98 -1.15 -11.39
C HIS A 756 -14.88 -0.57 -12.80
N ALA A 757 -14.12 0.51 -13.00
CA ALA A 757 -13.89 1.09 -14.32
C ALA A 757 -13.18 0.11 -15.28
N LEU A 758 -12.12 -0.57 -14.80
CA LEU A 758 -11.41 -1.59 -15.58
C LEU A 758 -12.31 -2.79 -15.91
N PHE A 759 -13.14 -3.22 -14.98
CA PHE A 759 -14.11 -4.28 -15.22
C PHE A 759 -15.15 -3.88 -16.27
N GLY A 760 -15.68 -2.66 -16.20
CA GLY A 760 -16.57 -2.11 -17.23
C GLY A 760 -15.91 -2.09 -18.61
N LEU A 761 -14.65 -1.65 -18.70
CA LEU A 761 -13.89 -1.66 -19.95
C LEU A 761 -13.72 -3.07 -20.52
N MET A 762 -13.42 -4.06 -19.67
CA MET A 762 -13.32 -5.45 -20.08
C MET A 762 -14.65 -5.96 -20.67
N LEU A 763 -15.79 -5.54 -20.11
CA LEU A 763 -17.11 -5.88 -20.67
C LEU A 763 -17.34 -5.21 -22.02
N LEU A 764 -16.99 -3.93 -22.16
CA LEU A 764 -17.06 -3.20 -23.43
C LEU A 764 -16.19 -3.86 -24.50
N ASP A 765 -14.95 -4.21 -24.20
CA ASP A 765 -14.04 -4.85 -25.15
C ASP A 765 -14.53 -6.26 -25.56
N MET A 766 -15.19 -6.98 -24.65
CA MET A 766 -15.71 -8.32 -24.91
C MET A 766 -17.02 -8.31 -25.72
N PHE A 767 -17.93 -7.37 -25.44
CA PHE A 767 -19.29 -7.39 -26.00
C PHE A 767 -19.57 -6.28 -27.03
N SER A 768 -18.76 -5.22 -27.06
CA SER A 768 -18.81 -4.12 -28.03
C SER A 768 -17.42 -3.76 -28.59
N PRO A 769 -16.68 -4.70 -29.21
CA PRO A 769 -15.30 -4.47 -29.67
C PRO A 769 -15.17 -3.44 -30.80
N GLY A 770 -16.28 -3.08 -31.46
CA GLY A 770 -16.29 -2.13 -32.56
C GLY A 770 -15.91 -0.71 -32.15
N LYS A 771 -16.15 -0.34 -30.89
CA LYS A 771 -15.99 1.00 -30.28
C LYS A 771 -16.72 2.11 -31.05
N GLY A 772 -17.50 2.91 -30.35
CA GLY A 772 -18.33 3.95 -30.94
C GLY A 772 -18.72 5.00 -29.91
N ASN A 773 -19.95 5.48 -29.99
CA ASN A 773 -20.57 6.32 -28.99
C ASN A 773 -20.94 5.48 -27.76
N LEU A 774 -20.46 5.91 -26.59
CA LEU A 774 -20.79 5.34 -25.29
C LEU A 774 -21.49 6.41 -24.45
N LEU A 775 -22.60 6.03 -23.83
CA LEU A 775 -23.26 6.82 -22.81
C LEU A 775 -23.14 6.13 -21.45
N GLU A 776 -22.63 6.82 -20.44
CA GLU A 776 -22.72 6.39 -19.04
C GLU A 776 -23.75 7.24 -18.30
N ILE A 777 -24.69 6.58 -17.63
CA ILE A 777 -25.62 7.22 -16.69
C ILE A 777 -25.10 7.00 -15.27
N GLY A 778 -25.00 8.06 -14.47
CA GLY A 778 -24.47 8.00 -13.10
C GLY A 778 -22.96 7.79 -13.09
N SER A 779 -22.22 8.69 -13.74
CA SER A 779 -20.77 8.53 -13.94
C SER A 779 -19.94 8.66 -12.65
N GLY A 780 -20.55 9.13 -11.55
CA GLY A 780 -19.87 9.41 -10.30
C GLY A 780 -18.68 10.34 -10.52
N THR A 781 -17.51 9.95 -10.01
CA THR A 781 -16.27 10.72 -10.15
C THR A 781 -15.56 10.54 -11.50
N GLY A 782 -16.19 9.90 -12.49
CA GLY A 782 -15.78 9.91 -13.89
C GLY A 782 -14.70 8.90 -14.30
N GLU A 783 -14.32 7.94 -13.44
CA GLU A 783 -13.25 6.98 -13.73
C GLU A 783 -13.55 6.10 -14.95
N PHE A 784 -14.81 5.68 -15.13
CA PHE A 784 -15.19 4.84 -16.26
C PHE A 784 -15.22 5.62 -17.57
N ILE A 785 -15.83 6.82 -17.61
CA ILE A 785 -15.71 7.72 -18.77
C ILE A 785 -14.26 7.98 -19.13
N HIS A 786 -13.43 8.35 -18.14
CA HIS A 786 -12.00 8.57 -18.39
C HIS A 786 -11.36 7.34 -19.04
N ALA A 787 -11.56 6.16 -18.46
CA ALA A 787 -11.00 4.92 -18.96
C ALA A 787 -11.53 4.55 -20.36
N ALA A 788 -12.81 4.81 -20.65
CA ALA A 788 -13.44 4.60 -21.96
C ALA A 788 -12.87 5.53 -23.03
N LEU A 789 -12.73 6.83 -22.73
CA LEU A 789 -12.09 7.81 -23.60
C LEU A 789 -10.64 7.39 -23.91
N GLN A 790 -9.86 7.00 -22.90
CA GLN A 790 -8.50 6.48 -23.10
C GLN A 790 -8.45 5.21 -23.95
N SER A 791 -9.54 4.43 -23.94
CA SER A 791 -9.68 3.20 -24.73
C SER A 791 -10.22 3.45 -26.14
N GLY A 792 -10.45 4.70 -26.54
CA GLY A 792 -10.89 5.09 -27.89
C GLY A 792 -12.40 5.07 -28.10
N TRP A 793 -13.20 5.08 -27.03
CA TRP A 793 -14.64 5.33 -27.13
C TRP A 793 -14.91 6.83 -27.27
N ASN A 794 -15.94 7.19 -28.02
CA ASN A 794 -16.54 8.52 -27.94
C ASN A 794 -17.55 8.50 -26.76
N ALA A 795 -17.05 8.76 -25.56
CA ALA A 795 -17.82 8.54 -24.33
C ALA A 795 -18.35 9.85 -23.74
N VAL A 796 -19.63 9.84 -23.36
CA VAL A 796 -20.31 10.93 -22.66
C VAL A 796 -20.90 10.37 -21.37
N GLY A 797 -20.75 11.12 -20.27
CA GLY A 797 -21.29 10.74 -18.97
C GLY A 797 -22.26 11.77 -18.41
N ILE A 798 -23.34 11.32 -17.79
CA ILE A 798 -24.31 12.15 -17.05
C ILE A 798 -24.15 11.89 -15.56
N GLU A 799 -24.01 12.95 -14.78
CA GLU A 799 -23.84 12.88 -13.32
C GLU A 799 -24.57 14.03 -12.62
N PRO A 800 -25.51 13.76 -11.70
CA PRO A 800 -26.23 14.81 -10.97
C PRO A 800 -25.42 15.52 -9.88
N SER A 801 -24.43 14.86 -9.24
CA SER A 801 -23.61 15.44 -8.18
C SER A 801 -22.62 16.48 -8.70
N ILE A 802 -22.77 17.73 -8.27
CA ILE A 802 -21.85 18.82 -8.63
C ILE A 802 -20.42 18.53 -8.16
N ASP A 803 -20.27 17.96 -6.96
CA ASP A 803 -18.97 17.62 -6.38
C ASP A 803 -18.29 16.51 -7.19
N SER A 804 -19.05 15.50 -7.63
CA SER A 804 -18.51 14.39 -8.42
C SER A 804 -18.09 14.85 -9.82
N ARG A 805 -18.87 15.74 -10.46
CA ARG A 805 -18.48 16.37 -11.74
C ARG A 805 -17.24 17.25 -11.59
N ALA A 806 -17.20 18.09 -10.56
CA ALA A 806 -16.04 18.95 -10.29
C ALA A 806 -14.77 18.11 -10.08
N TYR A 807 -14.88 16.98 -9.38
CA TYR A 807 -13.79 16.04 -9.20
C TYR A 807 -13.38 15.36 -10.52
N ALA A 808 -14.33 14.91 -11.34
CA ALA A 808 -14.04 14.31 -12.64
C ALA A 808 -13.27 15.28 -13.54
N LYS A 809 -13.68 16.56 -13.56
CA LYS A 809 -13.00 17.62 -14.28
C LYS A 809 -11.60 17.89 -13.72
N TYR A 810 -11.48 18.01 -12.40
CA TYR A 810 -10.20 18.29 -11.75
C TYR A 810 -9.17 17.16 -11.91
N LYS A 811 -9.57 15.91 -11.69
CA LYS A 811 -8.66 14.75 -11.65
C LYS A 811 -8.39 14.13 -13.02
N TYR A 812 -9.41 14.06 -13.87
CA TYR A 812 -9.35 13.32 -15.13
C TYR A 812 -9.47 14.20 -16.37
N ASP A 813 -9.69 15.51 -16.19
CA ASP A 813 -10.04 16.46 -17.25
C ASP A 813 -11.25 16.00 -18.09
N VAL A 814 -12.25 15.41 -17.42
CA VAL A 814 -13.50 14.94 -18.03
C VAL A 814 -14.64 15.87 -17.68
N ASP A 815 -15.29 16.43 -18.70
CA ASP A 815 -16.51 17.20 -18.55
C ASP A 815 -17.74 16.28 -18.60
N LEU A 816 -18.38 16.10 -17.45
CA LEU A 816 -19.62 15.33 -17.32
C LEU A 816 -20.84 16.25 -17.46
N LEU A 817 -21.88 15.76 -18.12
CA LEU A 817 -23.14 16.48 -18.26
C LEU A 817 -23.88 16.55 -16.91
N PRO A 818 -24.38 17.73 -16.51
CA PRO A 818 -25.12 17.88 -15.26
C PRO A 818 -26.53 17.27 -15.36
N GLY A 819 -27.02 16.76 -14.23
CA GLY A 819 -28.43 16.41 -14.04
C GLY A 819 -28.73 14.91 -14.12
N TYR A 820 -30.02 14.62 -14.25
CA TYR A 820 -30.57 13.27 -14.33
C TYR A 820 -30.93 12.89 -15.76
N TRP A 821 -30.99 11.59 -16.03
CA TRP A 821 -31.49 11.11 -17.31
C TRP A 821 -33.00 11.35 -17.44
N ASN A 822 -33.40 12.28 -18.33
CA ASN A 822 -34.79 12.67 -18.57
C ASN A 822 -35.32 12.23 -19.95
N GLY A 823 -34.81 11.13 -20.53
CA GLY A 823 -35.36 10.57 -21.77
C GLY A 823 -34.89 11.23 -23.07
N GLY A 824 -33.77 11.96 -23.05
CA GLY A 824 -33.11 12.51 -24.25
C GLY A 824 -33.24 14.03 -24.43
N ASP A 825 -34.10 14.71 -23.67
CA ASP A 825 -34.23 16.16 -23.68
C ASP A 825 -33.44 16.77 -22.52
N THR A 826 -32.15 17.09 -22.72
CA THR A 826 -31.39 17.92 -21.78
C THR A 826 -31.49 19.38 -22.21
N GLU A 827 -32.46 20.12 -21.67
CA GLU A 827 -32.41 21.58 -21.70
C GLU A 827 -31.27 22.04 -20.75
N THR A 828 -30.24 22.67 -21.32
CA THR A 828 -29.15 23.28 -20.54
C THR A 828 -29.70 24.47 -19.76
N GLU A 829 -29.83 24.34 -18.44
CA GLU A 829 -30.10 25.48 -17.55
C GLU A 829 -28.85 26.39 -17.50
N THR A 830 -28.85 27.47 -18.28
CA THR A 830 -27.89 28.57 -18.09
C THR A 830 -28.32 29.38 -16.87
N GLU A 831 -27.51 29.35 -15.81
CA GLU A 831 -27.63 30.23 -14.65
C GLU A 831 -27.64 31.70 -15.09
N THR A 832 -28.73 32.39 -14.79
CA THR A 832 -28.85 33.84 -15.01
C THR A 832 -28.34 34.57 -13.77
N GLU A 833 -27.09 35.03 -13.82
CA GLU A 833 -26.58 36.00 -12.87
C GLU A 833 -27.33 37.33 -13.07
N THR A 834 -28.17 37.68 -12.09
CA THR A 834 -28.78 38.99 -11.99
C THR A 834 -27.74 40.01 -11.52
N GLU A 835 -27.04 40.65 -12.43
CA GLU A 835 -26.37 41.92 -12.15
C GLU A 835 -27.33 43.09 -12.40
N THR A 836 -27.74 43.69 -11.29
CA THR A 836 -28.26 45.05 -11.24
C THR A 836 -27.17 46.02 -11.69
N GLU A 837 -27.37 46.77 -12.77
CA GLU A 837 -26.90 48.16 -12.81
C GLU A 837 -27.62 49.02 -13.87
N THR A 838 -27.69 50.28 -13.48
CA THR A 838 -28.50 51.40 -13.96
C THR A 838 -27.95 52.10 -15.21
N GLU A 839 -28.87 52.73 -15.95
CA GLU A 839 -28.70 54.00 -16.69
C GLU A 839 -27.77 54.01 -17.93
N THR A 840 -28.34 53.94 -19.15
CA THR A 840 -28.71 55.05 -20.07
C THR A 840 -27.61 55.53 -21.04
N GLU A 841 -28.01 55.67 -22.32
CA GLU A 841 -27.43 56.50 -23.41
C GLU A 841 -26.09 55.97 -24.01
N THR A 842 -25.76 56.00 -25.32
CA THR A 842 -26.33 56.52 -26.59
C THR A 842 -25.40 56.03 -27.73
N GLU A 843 -25.99 55.77 -28.91
CA GLU A 843 -25.51 56.11 -30.26
C GLU A 843 -24.16 55.59 -30.88
N THR A 844 -24.36 54.91 -32.04
CA THR A 844 -23.74 55.10 -33.38
C THR A 844 -22.40 54.47 -33.80
N GLU A 845 -22.49 53.72 -34.93
CA GLU A 845 -21.62 53.68 -36.15
C GLU A 845 -20.14 53.20 -35.98
N GLU A 846 -19.45 52.51 -36.91
CA GLU A 846 -19.66 51.82 -38.18
C GLU A 846 -18.34 51.04 -38.50
N GLU A 847 -18.43 49.93 -39.25
CA GLU A 847 -17.45 49.33 -40.19
C GLU A 847 -16.02 48.87 -39.75
N ALA A 848 -15.71 47.57 -39.90
CA ALA A 848 -15.01 47.00 -41.08
C ALA A 848 -14.27 45.65 -40.80
N ALA A 849 -14.71 44.62 -41.53
CA ALA A 849 -14.04 43.43 -42.08
C ALA A 849 -12.74 42.85 -41.47
N ASN A 850 -12.78 41.56 -41.09
CA ASN A 850 -11.89 40.52 -41.63
C ASN A 850 -12.39 39.09 -41.33
N GLU A 851 -12.08 38.17 -42.25
CA GLU A 851 -12.60 36.80 -42.37
C GLU A 851 -11.93 35.73 -41.47
N ALA A 852 -12.75 34.70 -41.15
CA ALA A 852 -12.48 33.29 -40.78
C ALA A 852 -12.19 32.90 -39.30
N PRO A 853 -12.50 31.65 -38.86
CA PRO A 853 -13.51 30.68 -39.32
C PRO A 853 -14.44 30.17 -38.18
N GLU A 854 -15.57 29.60 -38.63
CA GLU A 854 -16.54 28.69 -37.98
C GLU A 854 -16.23 28.18 -36.56
N THR A 855 -17.04 28.65 -35.61
CA THR A 855 -17.16 28.16 -34.23
C THR A 855 -18.05 26.92 -34.17
N GLU A 856 -17.50 25.87 -33.56
CA GLU A 856 -18.11 24.82 -32.74
C GLU A 856 -19.64 24.66 -32.83
N GLY A 857 -20.05 23.53 -33.41
CA GLY A 857 -21.43 23.09 -33.45
C GLY A 857 -21.90 22.60 -32.07
N ASP A 858 -23.00 23.21 -31.63
CA ASP A 858 -23.97 22.68 -30.67
C ASP A 858 -24.16 21.16 -30.84
N THR A 859 -23.92 20.41 -29.76
CA THR A 859 -24.36 19.01 -29.64
C THR A 859 -25.72 18.98 -28.94
N ALA A 860 -26.75 19.43 -29.65
CA ALA A 860 -28.12 19.07 -29.30
C ALA A 860 -28.32 17.59 -29.67
N LEU A 861 -28.56 16.73 -28.67
CA LEU A 861 -28.84 15.30 -28.84
C LEU A 861 -30.08 15.12 -29.71
N SER A 862 -29.95 14.34 -30.78
CA SER A 862 -30.99 14.07 -31.77
C SER A 862 -31.53 12.64 -31.57
N LEU A 863 -32.84 12.44 -31.73
CA LEU A 863 -33.56 11.17 -31.48
C LEU A 863 -33.29 10.03 -32.49
N ASP A 864 -32.09 9.93 -33.06
CA ASP A 864 -31.70 8.92 -34.04
C ASP A 864 -30.71 7.91 -33.43
N HIS A 865 -31.19 6.99 -32.55
CA HIS A 865 -30.46 5.81 -32.04
C HIS A 865 -28.93 6.00 -31.91
N GLU A 866 -28.42 6.82 -31.00
CA GLU A 866 -27.04 7.33 -31.15
C GLU A 866 -25.92 6.43 -30.62
N TYR A 867 -26.21 5.43 -29.78
CA TYR A 867 -25.17 4.76 -28.98
C TYR A 867 -24.96 3.27 -29.29
N GLU A 868 -23.72 2.86 -29.52
CA GLU A 868 -23.29 1.47 -29.58
C GLU A 868 -23.27 0.80 -28.21
N ALA A 869 -23.07 1.59 -27.15
CA ALA A 869 -23.11 1.12 -25.77
C ALA A 869 -23.74 2.15 -24.83
N VAL A 870 -24.55 1.66 -23.90
CA VAL A 870 -25.04 2.44 -22.75
C VAL A 870 -24.67 1.67 -21.49
N ALA A 871 -24.13 2.35 -20.48
CA ALA A 871 -23.72 1.77 -19.22
C ALA A 871 -24.42 2.45 -18.03
N CYS A 872 -24.87 1.65 -17.07
CA CYS A 872 -25.47 2.11 -15.82
C CYS A 872 -24.95 1.24 -14.67
N TRP A 873 -23.94 1.71 -13.94
CA TRP A 873 -23.32 0.96 -12.86
C TRP A 873 -23.90 1.41 -11.52
N HIS A 874 -24.65 0.54 -10.83
CA HIS A 874 -25.31 0.87 -9.56
C HIS A 874 -26.21 2.10 -9.65
N VAL A 875 -27.07 2.13 -10.68
CA VAL A 875 -28.05 3.21 -10.93
C VAL A 875 -29.48 2.69 -10.78
N LEU A 876 -29.75 1.50 -11.31
CA LEU A 876 -31.11 0.99 -11.55
C LEU A 876 -31.91 0.72 -10.26
N GLU A 877 -31.23 0.49 -9.15
CA GLU A 877 -31.78 0.34 -7.81
C GLU A 877 -32.33 1.64 -7.23
N HIS A 878 -31.85 2.79 -7.72
CA HIS A 878 -32.27 4.14 -7.31
C HIS A 878 -33.39 4.71 -8.19
N ILE A 879 -33.66 4.10 -9.36
CA ILE A 879 -34.64 4.60 -10.31
C ILE A 879 -36.07 4.27 -9.88
N ALA A 880 -36.94 5.28 -9.76
CA ALA A 880 -38.33 5.12 -9.33
C ALA A 880 -39.19 4.30 -10.31
N ASP A 881 -39.10 4.58 -11.62
CA ASP A 881 -39.73 3.79 -12.69
C ASP A 881 -38.67 3.08 -13.57
N PRO A 882 -38.17 1.92 -13.14
CA PRO A 882 -37.12 1.22 -13.85
C PRO A 882 -37.58 0.64 -15.20
N VAL A 883 -38.89 0.49 -15.42
CA VAL A 883 -39.40 0.00 -16.72
C VAL A 883 -39.31 1.10 -17.75
N ALA A 884 -39.79 2.30 -17.42
CA ALA A 884 -39.70 3.47 -18.29
C ALA A 884 -38.24 3.79 -18.60
N PHE A 885 -37.40 3.92 -17.57
CA PHE A 885 -35.96 4.20 -17.72
C PHE A 885 -35.25 3.24 -18.68
N LEU A 886 -35.41 1.92 -18.49
CA LEU A 886 -34.79 0.93 -19.38
C LEU A 886 -35.40 0.93 -20.79
N THR A 887 -36.68 1.32 -20.93
CA THR A 887 -37.31 1.46 -22.25
C THR A 887 -36.70 2.63 -23.01
N ASP A 888 -36.48 3.75 -22.32
CA ASP A 888 -35.85 4.95 -22.89
C ASP A 888 -34.40 4.65 -23.29
N LEU A 889 -33.60 4.03 -22.40
CA LEU A 889 -32.23 3.63 -22.73
C LEU A 889 -32.16 2.66 -23.92
N ARG A 890 -33.12 1.73 -24.03
CA ARG A 890 -33.23 0.85 -25.19
C ARG A 890 -33.45 1.64 -26.48
N GLU A 891 -34.22 2.72 -26.44
CA GLU A 891 -34.49 3.56 -27.61
C GLU A 891 -33.29 4.40 -28.03
N GLN A 892 -32.36 4.70 -27.12
CA GLN A 892 -31.10 5.38 -27.43
C GLN A 892 -30.04 4.45 -28.06
N LEU A 893 -30.20 3.13 -27.96
CA LEU A 893 -29.26 2.18 -28.53
C LEU A 893 -29.45 2.05 -30.04
N GLN A 894 -28.33 1.94 -30.76
CA GLN A 894 -28.29 1.42 -32.12
C GLN A 894 -28.92 0.01 -32.19
N PRO A 895 -29.39 -0.47 -33.37
CA PRO A 895 -30.01 -1.79 -33.50
C PRO A 895 -29.18 -2.96 -32.95
N ASP A 896 -27.85 -2.87 -33.01
CA ASP A 896 -26.92 -3.86 -32.44
C ASP A 896 -26.25 -3.41 -31.13
N GLY A 897 -26.66 -2.26 -30.60
CA GLY A 897 -26.16 -1.65 -29.39
C GLY A 897 -26.38 -2.52 -28.15
N THR A 898 -25.55 -2.28 -27.13
CA THR A 898 -25.51 -3.12 -25.93
C THR A 898 -25.67 -2.27 -24.66
N LEU A 899 -26.57 -2.71 -23.78
CA LEU A 899 -26.78 -2.11 -22.46
C LEU A 899 -26.00 -2.90 -21.40
N TYR A 900 -25.26 -2.19 -20.55
CA TYR A 900 -24.48 -2.74 -19.46
C TYR A 900 -25.03 -2.26 -18.12
N ILE A 901 -25.30 -3.19 -17.20
CA ILE A 901 -25.94 -2.90 -15.92
C ILE A 901 -25.21 -3.64 -14.80
N THR A 902 -24.92 -2.95 -13.70
CA THR A 902 -24.69 -3.59 -12.40
C THR A 902 -25.69 -3.11 -11.36
N VAL A 903 -26.11 -4.02 -10.48
CA VAL A 903 -26.97 -3.73 -9.33
C VAL A 903 -26.57 -4.62 -8.14
N PRO A 904 -26.85 -4.22 -6.89
CA PRO A 904 -26.72 -5.08 -5.72
C PRO A 904 -27.47 -6.40 -5.90
N ASN A 905 -26.83 -7.52 -5.55
CA ASN A 905 -27.47 -8.82 -5.63
C ASN A 905 -28.26 -9.09 -4.35
N LYS A 906 -29.59 -9.13 -4.46
CA LYS A 906 -30.48 -9.51 -3.36
C LYS A 906 -30.09 -10.86 -2.73
N ASN A 907 -29.61 -11.81 -3.53
CA ASN A 907 -29.24 -13.15 -3.09
C ASN A 907 -27.74 -13.28 -2.76
N SER A 908 -27.05 -12.16 -2.54
CA SER A 908 -25.62 -12.13 -2.24
C SER A 908 -25.27 -12.86 -0.94
N PHE A 909 -24.02 -13.31 -0.87
CA PHE A 909 -23.41 -13.76 0.37
C PHE A 909 -23.44 -12.68 1.46
N THR A 910 -23.35 -11.41 1.09
CA THR A 910 -23.50 -10.26 1.98
C THR A 910 -24.85 -10.24 2.69
N ASN A 911 -25.95 -10.37 1.93
CA ASN A 911 -27.29 -10.44 2.52
C ASN A 911 -27.53 -11.71 3.34
N GLU A 912 -26.88 -12.83 2.99
CA GLU A 912 -26.94 -14.04 3.83
C GLU A 912 -26.20 -13.85 5.16
N ALA A 913 -25.03 -13.19 5.15
CA ALA A 913 -24.22 -12.97 6.34
C ALA A 913 -24.91 -12.02 7.34
N TYR A 914 -25.42 -10.88 6.86
CA TYR A 914 -26.01 -9.84 7.71
C TYR A 914 -27.54 -9.91 7.85
N GLY A 915 -28.22 -10.70 7.03
CA GLY A 915 -29.68 -10.78 7.01
C GLY A 915 -30.33 -9.43 6.68
N ALA A 916 -31.38 -9.07 7.42
CA ALA A 916 -32.09 -7.81 7.25
C ALA A 916 -31.28 -6.56 7.65
N HIS A 917 -30.13 -6.72 8.29
CA HIS A 917 -29.22 -5.62 8.65
C HIS A 917 -28.09 -5.43 7.64
N SER A 918 -28.18 -6.10 6.49
CA SER A 918 -27.20 -5.94 5.42
C SER A 918 -27.14 -4.50 4.93
N PRO A 919 -25.94 -3.94 4.66
CA PRO A 919 -25.79 -2.60 4.10
C PRO A 919 -26.61 -2.44 2.81
N LEU A 920 -26.68 -3.49 1.99
CA LEU A 920 -27.44 -3.49 0.74
C LEU A 920 -28.96 -3.32 0.92
N PHE A 921 -29.51 -3.58 2.12
CA PHE A 921 -30.93 -3.35 2.44
C PHE A 921 -31.17 -2.09 3.26
N THR A 922 -30.16 -1.57 3.97
CA THR A 922 -30.30 -0.41 4.85
C THR A 922 -30.06 0.93 4.16
N GLU A 923 -29.42 0.92 2.99
CA GLU A 923 -29.23 2.11 2.15
C GLU A 923 -30.58 2.66 1.68
N GLU A 924 -30.88 3.91 2.08
CA GLU A 924 -32.20 4.50 1.90
C GLU A 924 -32.48 4.81 0.43
N ASP A 925 -31.45 5.15 -0.34
CA ASP A 925 -31.54 5.41 -1.76
C ASP A 925 -31.77 4.15 -2.61
N HIS A 926 -31.67 2.94 -2.05
CA HIS A 926 -32.06 1.70 -2.73
C HIS A 926 -33.57 1.48 -2.69
N LEU A 927 -34.26 1.84 -3.78
CA LEU A 927 -35.70 1.64 -3.93
C LEU A 927 -36.06 0.19 -4.28
N TYR A 928 -35.19 -0.51 -5.00
CA TYR A 928 -35.40 -1.85 -5.52
C TYR A 928 -34.20 -2.77 -5.27
N HIS A 929 -34.45 -3.99 -4.80
CA HIS A 929 -33.42 -5.02 -4.63
C HIS A 929 -33.66 -6.20 -5.57
N TYR A 930 -32.75 -6.37 -6.53
CA TYR A 930 -32.91 -7.32 -7.61
C TYR A 930 -32.20 -8.65 -7.35
N SER A 931 -32.85 -9.74 -7.75
CA SER A 931 -32.25 -11.04 -8.02
C SER A 931 -32.10 -11.25 -9.52
N GLU A 932 -31.34 -12.28 -9.94
CA GLU A 932 -31.24 -12.68 -11.35
C GLU A 932 -32.62 -12.80 -12.02
N HIS A 933 -33.57 -13.44 -11.33
CA HIS A 933 -34.92 -13.67 -11.84
C HIS A 933 -35.68 -12.36 -12.04
N THR A 934 -35.63 -11.45 -11.07
CA THR A 934 -36.38 -10.18 -11.14
C THR A 934 -35.74 -9.21 -12.13
N LEU A 935 -34.41 -9.16 -12.22
CA LEU A 935 -33.70 -8.33 -13.20
C LEU A 935 -34.00 -8.80 -14.63
N THR A 936 -33.96 -10.11 -14.88
CA THR A 936 -34.31 -10.69 -16.19
C THR A 936 -35.75 -10.35 -16.58
N ARG A 937 -36.68 -10.41 -15.63
CA ARG A 937 -38.10 -10.05 -15.88
C ARG A 937 -38.29 -8.56 -16.13
N LEU A 938 -37.52 -7.71 -15.44
CA LEU A 938 -37.53 -6.27 -15.64
C LEU A 938 -37.06 -5.95 -17.06
N LEU A 939 -35.90 -6.48 -17.46
CA LEU A 939 -35.37 -6.33 -18.82
C LEU A 939 -36.38 -6.78 -19.89
N ALA A 940 -36.96 -7.97 -19.72
CA ALA A 940 -37.96 -8.48 -20.67
C ALA A 940 -39.19 -7.58 -20.78
N LYS A 941 -39.61 -6.92 -19.69
CA LYS A 941 -40.71 -5.94 -19.72
C LYS A 941 -40.34 -4.65 -20.44
N SER A 942 -39.07 -4.26 -20.42
CA SER A 942 -38.54 -3.07 -21.10
C SER A 942 -38.09 -3.36 -22.54
N GLY A 943 -38.40 -4.54 -23.10
CA GLY A 943 -38.02 -4.90 -24.47
C GLY A 943 -36.54 -5.25 -24.63
N LEU A 944 -35.87 -5.66 -23.55
CA LEU A 944 -34.47 -6.06 -23.52
C LEU A 944 -34.34 -7.54 -23.16
N ARG A 945 -33.28 -8.18 -23.67
CA ARG A 945 -32.91 -9.56 -23.31
C ARG A 945 -31.47 -9.62 -22.81
N PRO A 946 -31.18 -10.36 -21.73
CA PRO A 946 -29.81 -10.59 -21.30
C PRO A 946 -29.07 -11.46 -22.33
N VAL A 947 -27.85 -11.03 -22.69
CA VAL A 947 -26.84 -11.79 -23.44
C VAL A 947 -25.87 -12.47 -22.48
N ALA A 948 -25.52 -11.79 -21.39
CA ALA A 948 -24.77 -12.35 -20.28
C ALA A 948 -25.35 -11.85 -18.96
N LEU A 949 -25.43 -12.75 -17.97
CA LEU A 949 -25.89 -12.42 -16.62
C LEU A 949 -25.15 -13.30 -15.61
N PHE A 950 -24.35 -12.68 -14.76
CA PHE A 950 -23.49 -13.34 -13.79
C PHE A 950 -23.36 -12.47 -12.53
N THR A 951 -22.68 -12.97 -11.51
CA THR A 951 -22.39 -12.20 -10.30
C THR A 951 -20.92 -11.88 -10.18
N ARG A 952 -20.60 -10.85 -9.41
CA ARG A 952 -19.23 -10.54 -8.99
C ARG A 952 -19.15 -10.45 -7.48
N GLN A 953 -18.15 -11.11 -6.91
CA GLN A 953 -17.77 -10.99 -5.51
C GLN A 953 -16.36 -10.41 -5.44
N LEU A 954 -16.21 -9.26 -4.79
CA LEU A 954 -14.90 -8.67 -4.56
C LEU A 954 -14.15 -9.48 -3.48
N PRO A 955 -12.88 -9.85 -3.71
CA PRO A 955 -12.08 -10.57 -2.73
C PRO A 955 -11.85 -9.79 -1.42
N SER A 956 -11.69 -8.47 -1.51
CA SER A 956 -11.40 -7.58 -0.37
C SER A 956 -12.49 -7.56 0.70
N GLY A 957 -13.75 -7.81 0.33
CA GLY A 957 -14.87 -7.86 1.27
C GLY A 957 -15.20 -9.27 1.79
N LEU A 958 -14.59 -10.32 1.24
CA LEU A 958 -14.99 -11.70 1.56
C LEU A 958 -14.59 -12.12 2.98
N ASP A 959 -13.44 -11.66 3.49
CA ASP A 959 -12.95 -12.03 4.83
C ASP A 959 -13.87 -11.48 5.93
N ALA A 960 -14.26 -10.20 5.84
CA ALA A 960 -15.22 -9.59 6.76
C ALA A 960 -16.60 -10.28 6.73
N LEU A 961 -17.03 -10.73 5.54
CA LEU A 961 -18.27 -11.49 5.40
C LEU A 961 -18.19 -12.86 6.03
N ILE A 962 -17.05 -13.55 5.93
CA ILE A 962 -16.85 -14.86 6.54
C ILE A 962 -16.92 -14.75 8.07
N GLU A 963 -16.26 -13.74 8.66
CA GLU A 963 -16.21 -13.54 10.12
C GLU A 963 -17.60 -13.37 10.76
N VAL A 964 -18.48 -12.63 10.07
CA VAL A 964 -19.83 -12.34 10.57
C VAL A 964 -20.88 -13.36 10.13
N HIS A 965 -20.54 -14.28 9.22
CA HIS A 965 -21.50 -15.24 8.70
C HIS A 965 -21.84 -16.33 9.73
N PRO A 966 -23.13 -16.62 9.99
CA PRO A 966 -23.55 -17.52 11.07
C PRO A 966 -23.10 -18.99 10.94
N LEU A 967 -22.56 -19.38 9.78
CA LEU A 967 -22.16 -20.76 9.45
C LEU A 967 -20.70 -20.92 9.06
N TYR A 968 -19.99 -19.82 8.76
CA TYR A 968 -18.59 -19.88 8.37
C TYR A 968 -17.76 -19.30 9.52
N GLY A 969 -16.68 -19.99 9.88
CA GLY A 969 -15.65 -19.46 10.77
C GLY A 969 -14.41 -19.11 9.97
N GLU A 970 -13.23 -19.09 10.58
CA GLU A 970 -11.99 -18.91 9.85
C GLU A 970 -11.82 -19.98 8.76
N LEU A 971 -11.66 -19.55 7.50
CA LEU A 971 -11.45 -20.41 6.34
C LEU A 971 -10.00 -20.32 5.85
N THR A 972 -9.42 -21.46 5.50
CA THR A 972 -8.12 -21.51 4.82
C THR A 972 -8.17 -20.80 3.47
N PHE A 973 -7.03 -20.42 2.90
CA PHE A 973 -7.02 -19.76 1.57
C PHE A 973 -7.69 -20.62 0.48
N THR A 974 -7.47 -21.94 0.49
CA THR A 974 -8.11 -22.86 -0.48
C THR A 974 -9.61 -22.95 -0.27
N GLU A 975 -10.09 -22.99 0.97
CA GLU A 975 -11.52 -22.95 1.27
C GLU A 975 -12.14 -21.60 0.92
N ARG A 976 -11.40 -20.49 1.07
CA ARG A 976 -11.82 -19.16 0.61
C ARG A 976 -11.92 -19.10 -0.90
N MET A 977 -10.94 -19.59 -1.64
CA MET A 977 -11.02 -19.66 -3.11
C MET A 977 -12.11 -20.62 -3.57
N GLY A 978 -12.30 -21.74 -2.88
CA GLY A 978 -13.41 -22.67 -3.11
C GLY A 978 -14.76 -22.05 -2.82
N LEU A 979 -14.87 -21.26 -1.74
CA LEU A 979 -16.07 -20.49 -1.40
C LEU A 979 -16.32 -19.42 -2.45
N LEU A 980 -15.31 -18.63 -2.85
CA LEU A 980 -15.44 -17.60 -3.89
C LEU A 980 -15.91 -18.22 -5.22
N ALA A 981 -15.28 -19.32 -5.65
CA ALA A 981 -15.69 -20.06 -6.85
C ALA A 981 -17.12 -20.60 -6.73
N LYS A 982 -17.49 -21.10 -5.54
CA LYS A 982 -18.85 -21.58 -5.26
C LYS A 982 -19.86 -20.43 -5.26
N LEU A 983 -19.57 -19.31 -4.63
CA LEU A 983 -20.42 -18.12 -4.62
C LEU A 983 -20.66 -17.64 -6.04
N GLN A 984 -19.63 -17.62 -6.88
CA GLN A 984 -19.78 -17.26 -8.29
C GLN A 984 -20.58 -18.30 -9.09
N GLY A 985 -20.33 -19.60 -8.86
CA GLY A 985 -21.09 -20.68 -9.51
C GLY A 985 -22.55 -20.75 -9.08
N GLU A 986 -22.86 -20.39 -7.83
CA GLU A 986 -24.21 -20.34 -7.26
C GLU A 986 -24.89 -18.98 -7.47
N LYS A 987 -24.21 -18.02 -8.15
CA LYS A 987 -24.69 -16.64 -8.39
C LYS A 987 -25.06 -15.89 -7.11
N ARG A 988 -24.19 -16.03 -6.13
CA ARG A 988 -24.26 -15.44 -4.79
C ARG A 988 -23.20 -14.37 -4.55
N GLY A 989 -22.55 -13.88 -5.61
CA GLY A 989 -21.66 -12.73 -5.47
C GLY A 989 -22.40 -11.46 -5.01
N HIS A 990 -21.63 -10.49 -4.56
CA HIS A 990 -22.10 -9.21 -4.02
C HIS A 990 -23.01 -8.43 -4.99
N GLU A 991 -22.65 -8.36 -6.27
CA GLU A 991 -23.40 -7.64 -7.31
C GLU A 991 -23.82 -8.57 -8.47
N LEU A 992 -24.92 -8.19 -9.15
CA LEU A 992 -25.35 -8.77 -10.43
C LEU A 992 -24.78 -7.92 -11.57
N CYS A 993 -24.15 -8.56 -12.54
CA CYS A 993 -23.67 -7.92 -13.76
C CYS A 993 -24.48 -8.44 -14.95
N CYS A 994 -25.09 -7.55 -15.72
CA CYS A 994 -25.90 -7.87 -16.87
C CYS A 994 -25.42 -7.13 -18.12
N VAL A 995 -25.30 -7.89 -19.21
CA VAL A 995 -25.11 -7.35 -20.57
C VAL A 995 -26.37 -7.70 -21.35
N ALA A 996 -27.10 -6.69 -21.83
CA ALA A 996 -28.40 -6.84 -22.47
C ALA A 996 -28.44 -6.20 -23.86
N LYS A 997 -29.34 -6.70 -24.71
CA LYS A 997 -29.64 -6.13 -26.03
C LYS A 997 -31.13 -5.96 -26.22
N ALA A 998 -31.53 -5.08 -27.13
CA ALA A 998 -32.91 -4.96 -27.56
C ALA A 998 -33.45 -6.28 -28.14
N ILE A 999 -34.74 -6.53 -27.96
CA ILE A 999 -35.48 -7.69 -28.49
C ILE A 999 -35.94 -7.44 -29.93
#